data_AF-F6WKC6-F1
#
_entry.id   AF-F6WKC6-F1
#
_cell.length_a   1.000
_cell.length_b   1.000
_cell.length_c   1.000
_cell.angle_alpha   90.00
_cell.angle_beta   90.00
_cell.angle_gamma   90.00
#
_symmetry.space_group_name_H-M   'P 1'
#
loop_
_entity.id
_entity.type
_entity.pdbx_description
1 polymer ?
#
loop_
_entity_poly.entity_id
_entity_poly.type
_entity_poly.pdbx_seq_one_letter_code
_entity_poly.pdbx_strand_id
1 'polypeptide(L)'
;MNQIEPGVQYNYVYDEDEYMIQEEEWDRDLLLDPAWEKQQRKTFTAWCNSHLRKAGTQIENIEEDFRNGLKLMLLLEVISGERLPKPDRGKMRFHKIANVNKALDYIASKGVKLVSIGAEEIVDGNVKMTLGMIWTIILRFAIQDISVEETSAKEGLLLWCQRKTAPYRNVNIQNFHTSWKDGLGLCALIHRHRPDLIDYSKLNKDDPIGNINLAMEIAEKHLDIPKMLDAEDIVNTPKPDERAIMTYVSCFYHAFAGAEQAETAANRICKVLAVNQENERLMEEYERLASELLEWIRRTIPWLENRTPEKTMQAMQKKLEDFRDYRRKHKPPKVQEKCQLEINFNTLQTKLRISNRPAFMPSEGKMVSDIAGAWQRLEQAEKGYEEWLLNEIRRLERLEHLAEKFRQKASTHETWAYGKEQILLQKDYESASLTEVRALLRKHEAFESDLAAHQDRVEQIAAIAQELNELDYHDAVNVNDRCQKICDQWDRLGTLTQKRREALERMEKLLETIDQLHLEFAKRAAPFNNWMEGAMEDLQDMFIVHSIEEIQSLITAHEQFKATLPEADGERQSIMAIQNEVEKVIQSYSIRISSSNPYSTVTMDEIRNKWDKVKQLVPIRDQSLQEELARQHANERLRRQFAAQANAIGPWIQNKMEEIARSSIQITGALEDQMNQLKQYEHNIINYKNNIDKLEGDHQLIQEALVFDNKHTNYTMEHIRVGWELLLTTIARTINEVETQILTRDAKGITQEQMNEFRASFNHFDRRKNGLMDHEDFRACLISMGYDLLQQRVPCLIAVNLSHA
;
A
#
# COMPACT_ATOMS: atom_id res chain seq x y z
N MET A 1 -86.64 -35.01 15.58
CA MET A 1 -87.27 -34.06 14.64
C MET A 1 -87.28 -32.71 15.33
N ASN A 2 -86.75 -31.66 14.71
CA ASN A 2 -87.50 -30.77 13.81
C ASN A 2 -88.74 -30.17 14.46
N GLN A 3 -88.86 -28.84 14.31
CA GLN A 3 -90.08 -28.10 13.95
C GLN A 3 -91.38 -28.30 14.75
N ILE A 4 -91.90 -27.14 15.18
CA ILE A 4 -93.28 -26.65 15.00
C ILE A 4 -94.37 -27.13 15.99
N GLU A 5 -95.26 -26.16 16.30
CA GLU A 5 -96.62 -26.24 16.88
C GLU A 5 -96.82 -25.98 18.39
N PRO A 6 -98.01 -25.49 18.81
CA PRO A 6 -98.18 -24.42 19.79
C PRO A 6 -98.46 -24.96 21.19
N GLY A 7 -98.11 -24.17 22.21
CA GLY A 7 -98.29 -24.52 23.62
C GLY A 7 -99.77 -24.55 24.02
N VAL A 8 -100.38 -25.73 23.90
CA VAL A 8 -101.73 -26.03 24.41
C VAL A 8 -101.65 -26.35 25.89
N GLN A 9 -102.35 -25.55 26.70
CA GLN A 9 -102.76 -25.89 28.07
C GLN A 9 -103.65 -27.13 28.05
N TYR A 10 -103.26 -28.17 28.81
CA TYR A 10 -104.17 -29.21 29.26
C TYR A 10 -104.14 -29.26 30.79
N ASN A 11 -105.25 -28.78 31.36
CA ASN A 11 -105.72 -29.13 32.70
C ASN A 11 -106.12 -30.61 32.71
N TYR A 12 -105.61 -31.37 33.68
CA TYR A 12 -106.20 -32.58 34.27
C TYR A 12 -105.61 -32.64 35.69
N VAL A 13 -106.23 -32.03 36.71
CA VAL A 13 -107.34 -32.59 37.52
C VAL A 13 -107.11 -34.06 37.81
N TYR A 14 -106.65 -34.36 39.03
CA TYR A 14 -107.07 -35.52 39.81
C TYR A 14 -106.90 -35.19 41.31
N ASP A 15 -108.04 -34.84 41.91
CA ASP A 15 -108.53 -35.27 43.23
C ASP A 15 -107.58 -35.15 44.43
N GLU A 16 -107.41 -33.91 44.90
CA GLU A 16 -107.57 -33.64 46.34
C GLU A 16 -109.07 -33.59 46.63
N ASP A 17 -109.64 -34.68 47.14
CA ASP A 17 -110.81 -34.69 48.02
C ASP A 17 -111.30 -36.13 48.19
N GLU A 18 -110.77 -36.85 49.17
CA GLU A 18 -111.57 -37.88 49.84
C GLU A 18 -111.13 -38.02 51.31
N TYR A 19 -112.00 -37.48 52.15
CA TYR A 19 -112.32 -37.89 53.51
C TYR A 19 -111.18 -37.93 54.53
N MET A 20 -111.23 -37.00 55.49
CA MET A 20 -111.54 -37.38 56.86
C MET A 20 -112.23 -36.22 57.57
N ILE A 21 -113.55 -36.21 57.42
CA ILE A 21 -114.48 -35.79 58.46
C ILE A 21 -114.04 -36.47 59.76
N GLN A 22 -114.04 -35.67 60.84
CA GLN A 22 -113.93 -36.13 62.21
C GLN A 22 -114.89 -37.31 62.45
N GLU A 23 -114.35 -38.51 62.61
CA GLU A 23 -114.97 -39.50 63.50
C GLU A 23 -114.33 -39.31 64.88
N GLU A 24 -115.08 -38.57 65.69
CA GLU A 24 -115.05 -38.64 67.14
C GLU A 24 -115.21 -40.10 67.57
N GLU A 25 -114.12 -40.81 67.88
CA GLU A 25 -114.22 -41.96 68.77
C GLU A 25 -113.08 -42.01 69.79
N TRP A 26 -113.44 -41.49 70.97
CA TRP A 26 -113.13 -42.05 72.30
C TRP A 26 -112.00 -41.39 73.08
N ASP A 27 -112.33 -40.23 73.65
CA ASP A 27 -112.16 -40.05 75.09
C ASP A 27 -112.88 -41.21 75.82
N ARG A 28 -112.12 -42.22 76.21
CA ARG A 28 -112.36 -42.94 77.47
C ARG A 28 -111.14 -43.74 77.91
N ASP A 29 -110.35 -43.10 78.76
CA ASP A 29 -110.06 -43.61 80.11
C ASP A 29 -110.68 -44.99 80.44
N LEU A 30 -109.86 -46.05 80.47
CA LEU A 30 -109.51 -46.78 81.71
C LEU A 30 -108.64 -48.02 81.39
N LEU A 31 -107.47 -48.10 82.03
CA LEU A 31 -106.67 -49.30 82.35
C LEU A 31 -106.47 -50.37 81.24
N LEU A 32 -105.41 -50.22 80.43
CA LEU A 32 -104.58 -51.31 79.87
C LEU A 32 -103.36 -50.68 79.17
N ASP A 33 -102.14 -51.00 79.63
CA ASP A 33 -100.88 -50.54 79.02
C ASP A 33 -100.75 -51.18 77.62
N PRO A 34 -100.81 -50.42 76.51
CA PRO A 34 -100.82 -51.02 75.18
C PRO A 34 -99.45 -51.62 74.87
N ALA A 35 -99.41 -52.86 74.35
CA ALA A 35 -98.18 -53.67 74.20
C ALA A 35 -96.99 -52.95 73.52
N TRP A 36 -97.25 -51.95 72.67
CA TRP A 36 -96.22 -51.13 72.02
C TRP A 36 -95.47 -50.21 73.01
N GLU A 37 -96.13 -49.68 74.05
CA GLU A 37 -95.49 -48.84 75.08
C GLU A 37 -94.46 -49.65 75.86
N LYS A 38 -94.81 -50.89 76.23
CA LYS A 38 -93.90 -51.82 76.91
C LYS A 38 -92.66 -52.16 76.07
N GLN A 39 -92.82 -52.37 74.76
CA GLN A 39 -91.71 -52.67 73.85
C GLN A 39 -90.77 -51.47 73.65
N GLN A 40 -91.31 -50.26 73.48
CA GLN A 40 -90.51 -49.03 73.39
C GLN A 40 -89.78 -48.73 74.69
N ARG A 41 -90.42 -48.90 75.85
CA ARG A 41 -89.78 -48.70 77.17
C ARG A 41 -88.51 -49.54 77.31
N LYS A 42 -88.56 -50.85 77.02
CA LYS A 42 -87.39 -51.74 77.08
C LYS A 42 -86.28 -51.27 76.13
N THR A 43 -86.64 -51.05 74.86
CA THR A 43 -85.67 -50.74 73.81
C THR A 43 -84.99 -49.39 74.02
N PHE A 44 -85.78 -48.36 74.33
CA PHE A 44 -85.25 -47.01 74.55
C PHE A 44 -84.43 -46.93 75.84
N THR A 45 -84.82 -47.65 76.90
CA THR A 45 -84.01 -47.74 78.13
C THR A 45 -82.65 -48.36 77.84
N ALA A 46 -82.62 -49.49 77.11
CA ALA A 46 -81.38 -50.15 76.72
C ALA A 46 -80.51 -49.30 75.78
N TRP A 47 -81.13 -48.58 74.84
CA TRP A 47 -80.43 -47.65 73.95
C TRP A 47 -79.78 -46.50 74.73
N CYS A 48 -80.52 -45.83 75.62
CA CYS A 48 -79.98 -44.80 76.49
C CYS A 48 -78.80 -45.34 77.33
N ASN A 49 -78.94 -46.53 77.91
CA ASN A 49 -77.88 -47.16 78.71
C ASN A 49 -76.63 -47.52 77.88
N SER A 50 -76.79 -47.85 76.60
CA SER A 50 -75.66 -48.12 75.68
C SER A 50 -74.74 -46.92 75.50
N HIS A 51 -75.29 -45.70 75.62
CA HIS A 51 -74.55 -44.46 75.58
C HIS A 51 -74.13 -44.00 76.97
N LEU A 52 -75.04 -44.02 77.95
CA LEU A 52 -74.75 -43.58 79.32
C LEU A 52 -73.67 -44.41 80.03
N ARG A 53 -73.50 -45.71 79.68
CA ARG A 53 -72.39 -46.54 80.18
C ARG A 53 -71.02 -45.93 79.88
N LYS A 54 -70.87 -45.19 78.76
CA LYS A 54 -69.62 -44.48 78.40
C LYS A 54 -69.33 -43.30 79.34
N ALA A 55 -70.35 -42.77 80.01
CA ALA A 55 -70.25 -41.73 81.03
C ALA A 55 -70.37 -42.28 82.47
N GLY A 56 -70.37 -43.61 82.64
CA GLY A 56 -70.39 -44.27 83.94
C GLY A 56 -71.73 -44.20 84.70
N THR A 57 -72.86 -44.06 84.00
CA THR A 57 -74.20 -44.04 84.61
C THR A 57 -75.21 -44.88 83.83
N GLN A 58 -76.38 -45.14 84.40
CA GLN A 58 -77.46 -45.91 83.78
C GLN A 58 -78.85 -45.48 84.29
N ILE A 59 -79.90 -45.81 83.56
CA ILE A 59 -81.30 -45.67 83.93
C ILE A 59 -81.97 -47.02 84.16
N GLU A 60 -82.79 -47.12 85.20
CA GLU A 60 -83.59 -48.32 85.52
C GLU A 60 -85.04 -48.15 85.05
N ASN A 61 -85.66 -47.01 85.39
CA ASN A 61 -86.99 -46.67 84.94
C ASN A 61 -86.96 -45.37 84.12
N ILE A 62 -87.20 -45.47 82.81
CA ILE A 62 -87.19 -44.34 81.87
C ILE A 62 -88.17 -43.22 82.25
N GLU A 63 -89.26 -43.56 82.93
CA GLU A 63 -90.30 -42.62 83.33
C GLU A 63 -89.90 -41.76 84.53
N GLU A 64 -89.07 -42.30 85.42
CA GLU A 64 -88.67 -41.63 86.66
C GLU A 64 -87.31 -40.96 86.53
N ASP A 65 -86.37 -41.63 85.87
CA ASP A 65 -84.97 -41.24 85.86
C ASP A 65 -84.66 -40.02 84.99
N PHE A 66 -85.50 -39.73 84.00
CA PHE A 66 -85.39 -38.52 83.18
C PHE A 66 -86.11 -37.30 83.76
N ARG A 67 -86.95 -37.48 84.79
CA ARG A 67 -87.76 -36.39 85.39
C ARG A 67 -86.93 -35.26 85.98
N ASN A 68 -85.67 -35.49 86.33
CA ASN A 68 -84.79 -34.46 86.88
C ASN A 68 -83.96 -33.70 85.82
N GLY A 69 -84.02 -34.14 84.55
CA GLY A 69 -83.28 -33.58 83.42
C GLY A 69 -81.77 -33.88 83.39
N LEU A 70 -81.15 -34.33 84.49
CA LEU A 70 -79.70 -34.50 84.57
C LEU A 70 -79.19 -35.63 83.68
N LYS A 71 -79.83 -36.81 83.76
CA LYS A 71 -79.47 -37.96 82.93
C LYS A 71 -79.78 -37.71 81.45
N LEU A 72 -80.81 -36.92 81.16
CA LEU A 72 -81.18 -36.51 79.80
C LEU A 72 -80.12 -35.58 79.20
N MET A 73 -79.70 -34.54 79.93
CA MET A 73 -78.63 -33.64 79.50
C MET A 73 -77.32 -34.40 79.25
N LEU A 74 -76.95 -35.30 80.17
CA LEU A 74 -75.73 -36.10 80.01
C LEU A 74 -75.81 -37.04 78.80
N LEU A 75 -76.98 -37.65 78.53
CA LEU A 75 -77.19 -38.44 77.33
C LEU A 75 -76.94 -37.61 76.06
N LEU A 76 -77.46 -36.39 76.00
CA LEU A 76 -77.26 -35.47 74.86
C LEU A 76 -75.79 -35.08 74.68
N GLU A 77 -75.05 -34.84 75.76
CA GLU A 77 -73.60 -34.59 75.68
C GLU A 77 -72.84 -35.78 75.09
N VAL A 78 -73.18 -37.00 75.53
CA VAL A 78 -72.49 -38.21 75.09
C VAL A 78 -72.76 -38.54 73.63
N ILE A 79 -73.99 -38.38 73.15
CA ILE A 79 -74.33 -38.69 71.76
C ILE A 79 -73.82 -37.62 70.78
N SER A 80 -73.74 -36.35 71.19
CA SER A 80 -73.28 -35.26 70.33
C SER A 80 -71.78 -35.00 70.37
N GLY A 81 -71.11 -35.38 71.47
CA GLY A 81 -69.72 -34.99 71.76
C GLY A 81 -69.57 -33.52 72.20
N GLU A 82 -70.67 -32.79 72.36
CA GLU A 82 -70.69 -31.37 72.78
C GLU A 82 -71.05 -31.21 74.26
N ARG A 83 -70.61 -30.12 74.88
CA ARG A 83 -70.95 -29.80 76.28
C ARG A 83 -72.21 -28.95 76.34
N LEU A 84 -73.18 -29.34 77.17
CA LEU A 84 -74.39 -28.59 77.43
C LEU A 84 -74.19 -27.57 78.57
N PRO A 85 -75.08 -26.57 78.73
CA PRO A 85 -75.04 -25.65 79.86
C PRO A 85 -75.06 -26.39 81.20
N LYS A 86 -74.39 -25.84 82.23
CA LYS A 86 -74.31 -26.50 83.55
C LYS A 86 -75.72 -26.74 84.14
N PRO A 87 -75.99 -27.95 84.66
CA PRO A 87 -77.29 -28.26 85.25
C PRO A 87 -77.47 -27.59 86.61
N ASP A 88 -78.73 -27.25 86.92
CA ASP A 88 -79.14 -26.72 88.22
C ASP A 88 -79.29 -27.87 89.22
N ARG A 89 -78.62 -27.77 90.38
CA ARG A 89 -78.48 -28.88 91.35
C ARG A 89 -79.59 -28.97 92.41
N GLY A 90 -80.65 -28.17 92.28
CA GLY A 90 -81.73 -28.12 93.27
C GLY A 90 -82.75 -29.26 93.15
N LYS A 91 -83.38 -29.65 94.26
CA LYS A 91 -84.37 -30.75 94.32
C LYS A 91 -85.81 -30.34 93.98
N MET A 92 -86.11 -29.04 94.00
CA MET A 92 -87.47 -28.51 93.75
C MET A 92 -87.90 -28.68 92.29
N ARG A 93 -89.21 -28.81 92.03
CA ARG A 93 -89.80 -29.05 90.70
C ARG A 93 -89.30 -28.07 89.63
N PHE A 94 -89.20 -26.77 89.94
CA PHE A 94 -88.74 -25.78 88.96
C PHE A 94 -87.27 -25.98 88.52
N HIS A 95 -86.38 -26.51 89.38
CA HIS A 95 -85.00 -26.84 88.97
C HIS A 95 -84.97 -28.01 87.98
N LYS A 96 -85.86 -29.00 88.18
CA LYS A 96 -86.03 -30.13 87.24
C LYS A 96 -86.53 -29.64 85.88
N ILE A 97 -87.52 -28.75 85.88
CA ILE A 97 -88.05 -28.11 84.66
C ILE A 97 -86.96 -27.32 83.94
N ALA A 98 -86.15 -26.53 84.67
CA ALA A 98 -85.04 -25.79 84.08
C ALA A 98 -84.00 -26.71 83.40
N ASN A 99 -83.65 -27.85 84.01
CA ASN A 99 -82.73 -28.82 83.42
C ASN A 99 -83.33 -29.51 82.19
N VAL A 100 -84.61 -29.90 82.23
CA VAL A 100 -85.28 -30.47 81.06
C VAL A 100 -85.40 -29.44 79.94
N ASN A 101 -85.72 -28.18 80.23
CA ASN A 101 -85.74 -27.11 79.22
C ASN A 101 -84.37 -26.94 78.55
N LYS A 102 -83.27 -26.92 79.32
CA LYS A 102 -81.90 -26.87 78.74
C LYS A 102 -81.65 -28.04 77.77
N ALA A 103 -82.16 -29.23 78.08
CA ALA A 103 -82.08 -30.38 77.18
C ALA A 103 -82.98 -30.24 75.93
N LEU A 104 -84.23 -29.81 76.10
CA LEU A 104 -85.17 -29.61 75.00
C LEU A 104 -84.72 -28.48 74.04
N ASP A 105 -84.20 -27.38 74.57
CA ASP A 105 -83.62 -26.28 73.79
C ASP A 105 -82.44 -26.77 72.94
N TYR A 106 -81.59 -27.62 73.52
CA TYR A 106 -80.49 -28.24 72.78
C TYR A 106 -81.02 -29.13 71.65
N ILE A 107 -82.01 -29.99 71.92
CA ILE A 107 -82.63 -30.87 70.92
C ILE A 107 -83.25 -30.03 69.78
N ALA A 108 -83.98 -28.95 70.11
CA ALA A 108 -84.55 -28.04 69.13
C ALA A 108 -83.47 -27.36 68.28
N SER A 109 -82.36 -26.92 68.90
CA SER A 109 -81.22 -26.31 68.18
C SER A 109 -80.56 -27.24 67.17
N LYS A 110 -80.66 -28.57 67.37
CA LYS A 110 -80.14 -29.58 66.45
C LYS A 110 -81.12 -29.91 65.32
N GLY A 111 -82.23 -29.20 65.19
CA GLY A 111 -83.17 -29.29 64.06
C GLY A 111 -84.34 -30.24 64.28
N VAL A 112 -84.62 -30.63 65.52
CA VAL A 112 -85.76 -31.49 65.87
C VAL A 112 -87.00 -30.64 66.15
N LYS A 113 -88.12 -30.95 65.48
CA LYS A 113 -89.42 -30.31 65.74
C LYS A 113 -90.11 -31.00 66.93
N LEU A 114 -90.04 -30.39 68.11
CA LEU A 114 -90.74 -30.84 69.32
C LEU A 114 -92.21 -30.36 69.28
N VAL A 115 -93.08 -31.08 68.60
CA VAL A 115 -94.53 -30.78 68.58
C VAL A 115 -95.19 -31.50 69.76
N SER A 116 -95.87 -30.74 70.62
CA SER A 116 -96.63 -31.24 71.79
C SER A 116 -95.80 -31.85 72.93
N ILE A 117 -94.47 -31.67 72.98
CA ILE A 117 -93.62 -32.12 74.10
C ILE A 117 -93.11 -30.90 74.89
N GLY A 118 -93.63 -30.70 76.10
CA GLY A 118 -93.17 -29.65 77.02
C GLY A 118 -92.31 -30.20 78.17
N ALA A 119 -91.46 -29.36 78.77
CA ALA A 119 -90.63 -29.78 79.93
C ALA A 119 -91.45 -30.19 81.16
N GLU A 120 -92.64 -29.59 81.35
CA GLU A 120 -93.58 -29.93 82.43
C GLU A 120 -93.98 -31.41 82.34
N GLU A 121 -94.32 -31.90 81.14
CA GLU A 121 -94.76 -33.29 80.88
C GLU A 121 -93.69 -34.33 81.25
N ILE A 122 -92.42 -34.04 80.96
CA ILE A 122 -91.30 -34.92 81.28
C ILE A 122 -91.03 -34.94 82.79
N VAL A 123 -91.12 -33.78 83.46
CA VAL A 123 -90.90 -33.68 84.91
C VAL A 123 -92.04 -34.32 85.69
N ASP A 124 -93.27 -34.26 85.18
CA ASP A 124 -94.44 -34.85 85.83
C ASP A 124 -94.57 -36.37 85.57
N GLY A 125 -93.80 -36.91 84.61
CA GLY A 125 -93.68 -38.34 84.38
C GLY A 125 -94.68 -38.88 83.35
N ASN A 126 -95.06 -38.07 82.37
CA ASN A 126 -95.91 -38.52 81.27
C ASN A 126 -95.13 -39.50 80.37
N VAL A 127 -95.48 -40.79 80.45
CA VAL A 127 -94.78 -41.90 79.78
C VAL A 127 -94.75 -41.71 78.27
N LYS A 128 -95.91 -41.38 77.66
CA LYS A 128 -96.04 -41.20 76.21
C LYS A 128 -95.17 -40.03 75.70
N MET A 129 -95.13 -38.92 76.44
CA MET A 129 -94.30 -37.77 76.09
C MET A 129 -92.82 -38.06 76.26
N THR A 130 -92.44 -38.82 77.31
CA THR A 130 -91.05 -39.22 77.56
C THR A 130 -90.54 -40.16 76.47
N LEU A 131 -91.32 -41.18 76.09
CA LEU A 131 -91.00 -42.07 74.98
C LEU A 131 -90.96 -41.31 73.63
N GLY A 132 -91.89 -40.40 73.41
CA GLY A 132 -91.91 -39.52 72.24
C GLY A 132 -90.64 -38.68 72.12
N MET A 133 -90.20 -38.06 73.21
CA MET A 133 -88.96 -37.27 73.25
C MET A 133 -87.74 -38.15 72.94
N ILE A 134 -87.58 -39.29 73.62
CA ILE A 134 -86.43 -40.18 73.40
C ILE A 134 -86.41 -40.71 71.96
N TRP A 135 -87.56 -41.02 71.38
CA TRP A 135 -87.66 -41.37 69.96
C TRP A 135 -87.15 -40.24 69.05
N THR A 136 -87.52 -38.99 69.29
CA THR A 136 -87.02 -37.87 68.47
C THR A 136 -85.50 -37.70 68.56
N ILE A 137 -84.91 -37.99 69.73
CA ILE A 137 -83.45 -37.99 69.92
C ILE A 137 -82.81 -39.14 69.14
N ILE A 138 -83.33 -40.36 69.26
CA ILE A 138 -82.83 -41.52 68.50
C ILE A 138 -82.92 -41.26 67.00
N LEU A 139 -84.09 -40.79 66.53
CA LEU A 139 -84.31 -40.47 65.13
C LEU A 139 -83.28 -39.46 64.65
N ARG A 140 -83.05 -38.37 65.38
CA ARG A 140 -82.11 -37.31 64.96
C ARG A 140 -80.65 -37.75 64.97
N PHE A 141 -80.19 -38.31 66.08
CA PHE A 141 -78.76 -38.52 66.32
C PHE A 141 -78.27 -39.91 65.88
N ALA A 142 -79.16 -40.90 65.74
CA ALA A 142 -78.78 -42.25 65.34
C ALA A 142 -79.31 -42.63 63.95
N ILE A 143 -80.34 -41.98 63.41
CA ILE A 143 -80.95 -42.42 62.13
C ILE A 143 -80.88 -41.34 61.07
N GLN A 144 -81.15 -40.08 61.40
CA GLN A 144 -81.35 -39.00 60.42
C GLN A 144 -80.12 -38.70 59.57
N ASP A 145 -78.92 -38.94 60.09
CA ASP A 145 -77.66 -38.72 59.37
C ASP A 145 -77.26 -39.93 58.50
N ILE A 146 -78.07 -41.01 58.49
CA ILE A 146 -77.90 -42.15 57.59
C ILE A 146 -78.43 -41.76 56.21
N SER A 147 -77.52 -41.40 55.29
CA SER A 147 -77.86 -41.13 53.89
C SER A 147 -77.24 -42.20 53.00
N VAL A 148 -78.10 -42.95 52.29
CA VAL A 148 -77.72 -43.93 51.27
C VAL A 148 -78.49 -43.58 50.00
N GLU A 149 -77.78 -43.27 48.92
CA GLU A 149 -78.36 -42.95 47.59
C GLU A 149 -79.40 -41.80 47.63
N GLU A 150 -79.12 -40.73 48.38
CA GLU A 150 -79.96 -39.51 48.47
C GLU A 150 -81.40 -39.72 48.98
N THR A 151 -81.71 -40.89 49.54
CA THR A 151 -83.02 -41.20 50.14
C THR A 151 -83.16 -40.64 51.56
N SER A 152 -84.41 -40.48 52.03
CA SER A 152 -84.65 -40.03 53.40
C SER A 152 -84.06 -41.02 54.41
N ALA A 153 -83.66 -40.56 55.58
CA ALA A 153 -82.91 -41.36 56.55
C ALA A 153 -83.50 -42.75 56.90
N LYS A 154 -84.83 -42.81 57.04
CA LYS A 154 -85.55 -44.07 57.27
C LYS A 154 -85.47 -45.00 56.05
N GLU A 155 -85.68 -44.44 54.87
CA GLU A 155 -85.60 -45.17 53.60
C GLU A 155 -84.16 -45.60 53.29
N GLY A 156 -83.16 -44.77 53.60
CA GLY A 156 -81.75 -45.08 53.45
C GLY A 156 -81.30 -46.23 54.36
N LEU A 157 -81.75 -46.23 55.62
CA LEU A 157 -81.51 -47.37 56.53
C LEU A 157 -82.21 -48.64 56.04
N LEU A 158 -83.44 -48.54 55.51
CA LEU A 158 -84.19 -49.67 54.97
C LEU A 158 -83.51 -50.23 53.71
N LEU A 159 -83.10 -49.35 52.80
CA LEU A 159 -82.38 -49.68 51.57
C LEU A 159 -81.04 -50.34 51.89
N TRP A 160 -80.31 -49.84 52.88
CA TRP A 160 -79.09 -50.47 53.37
C TRP A 160 -79.37 -51.90 53.84
N CYS A 161 -80.40 -52.10 54.66
CA CYS A 161 -80.79 -53.44 55.12
C CYS A 161 -81.09 -54.36 53.94
N GLN A 162 -81.95 -53.91 53.02
CA GLN A 162 -82.33 -54.64 51.81
C GLN A 162 -81.14 -55.03 50.95
N ARG A 163 -80.21 -54.10 50.71
CA ARG A 163 -79.00 -54.37 49.90
C ARG A 163 -78.09 -55.40 50.56
N LYS A 164 -77.92 -55.30 51.88
CA LYS A 164 -77.06 -56.22 52.62
C LYS A 164 -77.69 -57.61 52.76
N THR A 165 -79.02 -57.69 52.87
CA THR A 165 -79.75 -58.97 52.98
C THR A 165 -80.25 -59.53 51.64
N ALA A 166 -80.16 -58.81 50.53
CA ALA A 166 -80.61 -59.26 49.19
C ALA A 166 -80.07 -60.65 48.76
N PRO A 167 -78.84 -61.07 49.12
CA PRO A 167 -78.36 -62.42 48.78
C PRO A 167 -79.08 -63.58 49.52
N TYR A 168 -79.80 -63.31 50.61
CA TYR A 168 -80.40 -64.31 51.46
C TYR A 168 -81.85 -64.58 51.04
N ARG A 169 -82.08 -65.72 50.37
CA ARG A 169 -83.39 -66.07 49.78
C ARG A 169 -84.54 -66.15 50.77
N ASN A 170 -84.25 -66.49 52.03
CA ASN A 170 -85.23 -66.62 53.10
C ASN A 170 -85.52 -65.31 53.85
N VAL A 171 -84.93 -64.19 53.42
CA VAL A 171 -85.09 -62.88 54.06
C VAL A 171 -85.63 -61.86 53.06
N ASN A 172 -86.75 -61.24 53.37
CA ASN A 172 -87.32 -60.16 52.58
C ASN A 172 -87.72 -58.98 53.48
N ILE A 173 -86.86 -57.97 53.53
CA ILE A 173 -87.05 -56.78 54.37
C ILE A 173 -87.80 -55.70 53.59
N GLN A 174 -89.06 -55.43 53.99
CA GLN A 174 -89.91 -54.41 53.36
C GLN A 174 -90.32 -53.31 54.33
N ASN A 175 -90.26 -53.57 55.63
CA ASN A 175 -90.65 -52.64 56.69
C ASN A 175 -89.82 -52.89 57.95
N PHE A 176 -89.94 -52.00 58.95
CA PHE A 176 -89.30 -52.17 60.26
C PHE A 176 -90.21 -52.81 61.32
N HIS A 177 -91.21 -53.60 60.91
CA HIS A 177 -92.08 -54.33 61.87
C HIS A 177 -92.16 -55.83 61.56
N THR A 178 -92.95 -56.24 60.58
CA THR A 178 -93.29 -57.63 60.32
C THR A 178 -92.19 -58.38 59.59
N SER A 179 -91.36 -57.68 58.80
CA SER A 179 -90.21 -58.26 58.10
C SER A 179 -89.10 -58.80 59.01
N TRP A 180 -89.08 -58.40 60.28
CA TRP A 180 -88.03 -58.79 61.25
C TRP A 180 -88.51 -59.85 62.24
N LYS A 181 -89.78 -60.26 62.15
CA LYS A 181 -90.45 -61.11 63.14
C LYS A 181 -89.90 -62.54 63.21
N ASP A 182 -89.31 -63.05 62.13
CA ASP A 182 -88.70 -64.38 62.09
C ASP A 182 -87.24 -64.44 62.57
N GLY A 183 -86.63 -63.28 62.87
CA GLY A 183 -85.25 -63.14 63.33
C GLY A 183 -84.17 -63.38 62.28
N LEU A 184 -84.52 -63.91 61.10
CA LEU A 184 -83.56 -64.22 60.03
C LEU A 184 -82.93 -62.95 59.45
N GLY A 185 -83.69 -61.86 59.38
CA GLY A 185 -83.20 -60.55 58.93
C GLY A 185 -82.03 -60.01 59.76
N LEU A 186 -82.12 -60.10 61.09
CA LEU A 186 -81.04 -59.66 61.99
C LEU A 186 -79.79 -60.55 61.83
N CYS A 187 -79.99 -61.86 61.77
CA CYS A 187 -78.91 -62.83 61.56
C CYS A 187 -78.18 -62.60 60.21
N ALA A 188 -78.91 -62.27 59.16
CA ALA A 188 -78.36 -62.04 57.82
C ALA A 188 -77.47 -60.78 57.77
N LEU A 189 -77.85 -59.71 58.48
CA LEU A 189 -77.04 -58.49 58.58
C LEU A 189 -75.68 -58.75 59.23
N ILE A 190 -75.67 -59.55 60.31
CA ILE A 190 -74.44 -59.95 61.00
C ILE A 190 -73.59 -60.81 60.07
N HIS A 191 -74.14 -61.88 59.49
CA HIS A 191 -73.41 -62.78 58.59
C HIS A 191 -72.84 -62.04 57.38
N ARG A 192 -73.53 -61.03 56.84
CA ARG A 192 -73.06 -60.30 55.64
C ARG A 192 -71.78 -59.50 55.88
N HIS A 193 -71.62 -58.93 57.07
CA HIS A 193 -70.46 -58.10 57.43
C HIS A 193 -69.39 -58.91 58.16
N ARG A 194 -69.82 -59.89 58.95
CA ARG A 194 -68.98 -60.79 59.76
C ARG A 194 -69.47 -62.23 59.64
N PRO A 195 -69.16 -62.90 58.50
CA PRO A 195 -69.55 -64.29 58.27
C PRO A 195 -68.99 -65.26 59.33
N ASP A 196 -67.89 -64.88 59.97
CA ASP A 196 -67.20 -65.63 61.01
C ASP A 196 -68.01 -65.79 62.30
N LEU A 197 -68.98 -64.90 62.55
CA LEU A 197 -69.68 -64.83 63.84
C LEU A 197 -70.96 -65.66 63.93
N ILE A 198 -71.56 -66.05 62.81
CA ILE A 198 -72.85 -66.76 62.80
C ILE A 198 -72.90 -67.81 61.70
N ASP A 199 -73.31 -69.04 62.04
CA ASP A 199 -73.53 -70.10 61.05
C ASP A 199 -74.97 -70.02 60.54
N TYR A 200 -75.16 -69.31 59.44
CA TYR A 200 -76.50 -69.03 58.88
C TYR A 200 -77.23 -70.30 58.41
N SER A 201 -76.52 -71.40 58.14
CA SER A 201 -77.10 -72.64 57.62
C SER A 201 -77.97 -73.40 58.63
N LYS A 202 -77.75 -73.16 59.93
CA LYS A 202 -78.48 -73.82 61.03
C LYS A 202 -79.77 -73.11 61.43
N LEU A 203 -80.05 -71.94 60.86
CA LEU A 203 -81.19 -71.10 61.23
C LEU A 203 -82.44 -71.52 60.45
N ASN A 204 -83.56 -71.71 61.14
CA ASN A 204 -84.85 -72.03 60.54
C ASN A 204 -85.91 -70.98 60.88
N LYS A 205 -86.82 -70.72 59.95
CA LYS A 205 -87.93 -69.76 60.10
C LYS A 205 -88.92 -70.16 61.20
N ASP A 206 -89.02 -71.46 61.50
CA ASP A 206 -89.96 -72.01 62.49
C ASP A 206 -89.53 -71.75 63.96
N ASP A 207 -88.31 -71.27 64.20
CA ASP A 207 -87.82 -70.87 65.53
C ASP A 207 -87.46 -69.37 65.59
N PRO A 208 -88.47 -68.48 65.56
CA PRO A 208 -88.24 -67.04 65.54
C PRO A 208 -87.63 -66.52 66.86
N ILE A 209 -87.97 -67.13 68.00
CA ILE A 209 -87.47 -66.73 69.32
C ILE A 209 -85.97 -67.07 69.43
N GLY A 210 -85.56 -68.26 68.98
CA GLY A 210 -84.16 -68.67 68.95
C GLY A 210 -83.31 -67.78 68.05
N ASN A 211 -83.79 -67.48 66.83
CA ASN A 211 -83.06 -66.64 65.88
C ASN A 211 -82.82 -65.21 66.40
N ILE A 212 -83.84 -64.57 66.97
CA ILE A 212 -83.71 -63.20 67.51
C ILE A 212 -82.74 -63.19 68.71
N ASN A 213 -82.88 -64.14 69.63
CA ASN A 213 -81.98 -64.22 70.80
C ASN A 213 -80.52 -64.49 70.41
N LEU A 214 -80.28 -65.36 69.41
CA LEU A 214 -78.95 -65.62 68.87
C LEU A 214 -78.32 -64.36 68.28
N ALA A 215 -79.05 -63.64 67.42
CA ALA A 215 -78.57 -62.40 66.83
C ALA A 215 -78.19 -61.37 67.91
N MET A 216 -79.05 -61.21 68.93
CA MET A 216 -78.80 -60.29 70.04
C MET A 216 -77.62 -60.70 70.90
N GLU A 217 -77.39 -62.00 71.12
CA GLU A 217 -76.24 -62.49 71.88
C GLU A 217 -74.91 -62.29 71.16
N ILE A 218 -74.89 -62.56 69.85
CA ILE A 218 -73.70 -62.34 69.03
C ILE A 218 -73.38 -60.85 68.93
N ALA A 219 -74.40 -60.02 68.76
CA ALA A 219 -74.24 -58.57 68.67
C ALA A 219 -73.63 -57.98 69.95
N GLU A 220 -74.08 -58.43 71.14
CA GLU A 220 -73.54 -57.94 72.40
C GLU A 220 -72.11 -58.42 72.65
N LYS A 221 -71.82 -59.71 72.42
CA LYS A 221 -70.50 -60.29 72.72
C LYS A 221 -69.41 -59.82 71.77
N HIS A 222 -69.71 -59.62 70.49
CA HIS A 222 -68.70 -59.43 69.45
C HIS A 222 -68.74 -58.07 68.75
N LEU A 223 -69.88 -57.38 68.78
CA LEU A 223 -70.06 -56.08 68.12
C LEU A 223 -70.27 -54.93 69.12
N ASP A 224 -70.31 -55.22 70.42
CA ASP A 224 -70.60 -54.27 71.51
C ASP A 224 -71.94 -53.54 71.31
N ILE A 225 -72.94 -54.23 70.74
CA ILE A 225 -74.31 -53.75 70.56
C ILE A 225 -75.23 -54.43 71.58
N PRO A 226 -75.80 -53.69 72.56
CA PRO A 226 -76.55 -54.29 73.66
C PRO A 226 -77.87 -54.89 73.25
N LYS A 227 -78.34 -55.87 74.04
CA LYS A 227 -79.63 -56.52 73.82
C LYS A 227 -80.76 -55.52 74.15
N MET A 228 -81.30 -54.86 73.14
CA MET A 228 -82.36 -53.85 73.31
C MET A 228 -83.77 -54.39 73.08
N LEU A 229 -83.90 -55.54 72.40
CA LEU A 229 -85.19 -56.13 72.06
C LEU A 229 -85.50 -57.35 72.94
N ASP A 230 -86.77 -57.69 73.04
CA ASP A 230 -87.24 -58.92 73.68
C ASP A 230 -87.87 -59.81 72.60
N ALA A 231 -87.34 -61.03 72.45
CA ALA A 231 -87.78 -61.96 71.41
C ALA A 231 -89.24 -62.39 71.60
N GLU A 232 -89.71 -62.52 72.84
CA GLU A 232 -91.11 -62.88 73.12
C GLU A 232 -92.07 -61.75 72.73
N ASP A 233 -91.70 -60.50 73.02
CA ASP A 233 -92.52 -59.33 72.69
C ASP A 233 -92.67 -59.15 71.17
N ILE A 234 -91.61 -59.43 70.39
CA ILE A 234 -91.64 -59.33 68.91
C ILE A 234 -92.50 -60.45 68.30
N VAL A 235 -92.38 -61.68 68.79
CA VAL A 235 -93.07 -62.84 68.18
C VAL A 235 -94.55 -62.87 68.56
N ASN A 236 -94.88 -62.57 69.82
CA ASN A 236 -96.25 -62.64 70.32
C ASN A 236 -97.13 -61.45 69.89
N THR A 237 -96.52 -60.32 69.54
CA THR A 237 -97.27 -59.14 69.07
C THR A 237 -97.62 -59.28 67.57
N PRO A 238 -98.88 -59.05 67.14
CA PRO A 238 -99.26 -59.14 65.73
C PRO A 238 -98.42 -58.22 64.83
N LYS A 239 -98.15 -57.00 65.29
CA LYS A 239 -97.30 -56.01 64.63
C LYS A 239 -96.24 -55.52 65.63
N PRO A 240 -94.97 -55.95 65.51
CA PRO A 240 -93.88 -55.44 66.33
C PRO A 240 -93.73 -53.92 66.20
N ASP A 241 -93.30 -53.26 67.27
CA ASP A 241 -93.11 -51.81 67.25
C ASP A 241 -92.00 -51.38 66.29
N GLU A 242 -92.35 -50.48 65.37
CA GLU A 242 -91.46 -50.03 64.30
C GLU A 242 -90.26 -49.23 64.83
N ARG A 243 -90.50 -48.41 65.86
CA ARG A 243 -89.48 -47.52 66.43
C ARG A 243 -88.42 -48.32 67.20
N ALA A 244 -88.86 -49.35 67.93
CA ALA A 244 -87.97 -50.26 68.63
C ALA A 244 -87.02 -50.99 67.65
N ILE A 245 -87.55 -51.58 66.58
CA ILE A 245 -86.73 -52.29 65.59
C ILE A 245 -85.78 -51.33 64.86
N MET A 246 -86.25 -50.15 64.44
CA MET A 246 -85.38 -49.14 63.80
C MET A 246 -84.21 -48.73 64.69
N THR A 247 -84.46 -48.53 65.99
CA THR A 247 -83.43 -48.18 66.97
C THR A 247 -82.36 -49.26 67.07
N TYR A 248 -82.79 -50.52 67.06
CA TYR A 248 -81.84 -51.63 67.16
C TYR A 248 -81.04 -51.82 65.88
N VAL A 249 -81.70 -51.76 64.72
CA VAL A 249 -81.06 -51.95 63.41
C VAL A 249 -80.10 -50.79 63.08
N SER A 250 -80.39 -49.56 63.50
CA SER A 250 -79.46 -48.43 63.30
C SER A 250 -78.15 -48.60 64.07
N CYS A 251 -78.16 -49.29 65.21
CA CYS A 251 -76.93 -49.62 65.93
C CYS A 251 -76.01 -50.54 65.11
N PHE A 252 -76.57 -51.50 64.37
CA PHE A 252 -75.80 -52.33 63.43
C PHE A 252 -75.19 -51.51 62.30
N TYR A 253 -75.91 -50.51 61.76
CA TYR A 253 -75.39 -49.64 60.71
C TYR A 253 -74.13 -48.89 61.17
N HIS A 254 -74.19 -48.23 62.33
CA HIS A 254 -73.06 -47.44 62.84
C HIS A 254 -71.85 -48.29 63.21
N ALA A 255 -72.06 -49.48 63.77
CA ALA A 255 -70.99 -50.40 64.08
C ALA A 255 -70.21 -50.85 62.84
N PHE A 256 -70.88 -50.98 61.69
CA PHE A 256 -70.23 -51.39 60.43
C PHE A 256 -69.74 -50.21 59.58
N ALA A 257 -70.33 -49.02 59.66
CA ALA A 257 -69.93 -47.84 58.88
C ALA A 257 -68.62 -47.17 59.37
N GLY A 258 -68.29 -47.27 60.67
CA GLY A 258 -67.09 -46.64 61.23
C GLY A 258 -65.75 -47.16 60.67
N ALA A 259 -65.73 -48.39 60.11
CA ALA A 259 -64.51 -48.99 59.56
C ALA A 259 -64.10 -48.40 58.19
N GLU A 260 -65.04 -48.01 57.34
CA GLU A 260 -64.76 -47.47 55.99
C GLU A 260 -64.22 -46.03 56.02
N GLN A 261 -64.55 -45.25 57.05
CA GLN A 261 -64.13 -43.84 57.18
C GLN A 261 -62.63 -43.70 57.53
N ALA A 262 -62.03 -44.67 58.22
CA ALA A 262 -60.61 -44.62 58.59
C ALA A 262 -59.68 -44.82 57.37
N GLU A 263 -60.07 -45.68 56.42
CA GLU A 263 -59.28 -45.99 55.22
C GLU A 263 -59.18 -44.80 54.25
N THR A 264 -60.27 -44.05 54.10
CA THR A 264 -60.31 -42.88 53.20
C THR A 264 -59.46 -41.71 53.71
N ALA A 265 -59.30 -41.55 55.03
CA ALA A 265 -58.41 -40.55 55.62
C ALA A 265 -56.92 -40.85 55.35
N ALA A 266 -56.49 -42.12 55.47
CA ALA A 266 -55.11 -42.53 55.19
C ALA A 266 -54.70 -42.26 53.73
N ASN A 267 -55.59 -42.55 52.77
CA ASN A 267 -55.35 -42.30 51.35
C ASN A 267 -55.17 -40.82 50.99
N ARG A 268 -55.80 -39.90 51.75
CA ARG A 268 -55.62 -38.45 51.55
C ARG A 268 -54.23 -37.98 51.99
N ILE A 269 -53.70 -38.53 53.09
CA ILE A 269 -52.37 -38.17 53.61
C ILE A 269 -51.26 -38.63 52.65
N CYS A 270 -51.35 -39.86 52.13
CA CYS A 270 -50.35 -40.38 51.18
C CYS A 270 -50.25 -39.52 49.90
N LYS A 271 -51.38 -39.02 49.38
CA LYS A 271 -51.39 -38.12 48.21
C LYS A 271 -50.68 -36.80 48.49
N VAL A 272 -50.87 -36.22 49.69
CA VAL A 272 -50.20 -34.97 50.08
C VAL A 272 -48.70 -35.18 50.27
N LEU A 273 -48.27 -36.32 50.83
CA LEU A 273 -46.85 -36.65 51.00
C LEU A 273 -46.13 -36.79 49.66
N ALA A 274 -46.74 -37.49 48.69
CA ALA A 274 -46.16 -37.70 47.36
C ALA A 274 -45.91 -36.37 46.61
N VAL A 275 -46.83 -35.41 46.73
CA VAL A 275 -46.65 -34.06 46.15
C VAL A 275 -45.47 -33.32 46.81
N ASN A 276 -45.20 -33.55 48.09
CA ASN A 276 -44.09 -32.88 48.80
C ASN A 276 -42.74 -33.43 48.38
N GLN A 277 -42.62 -34.74 48.30
CA GLN A 277 -41.39 -35.40 47.85
C GLN A 277 -40.99 -34.95 46.44
N GLU A 278 -41.96 -34.80 45.54
CA GLU A 278 -41.71 -34.30 44.19
C GLU A 278 -41.29 -32.82 44.19
N ASN A 279 -41.87 -31.99 45.06
CA ASN A 279 -41.46 -30.59 45.18
C ASN A 279 -40.04 -30.46 45.76
N GLU A 280 -39.67 -31.27 46.75
CA GLU A 280 -38.31 -31.33 47.31
C GLU A 280 -37.29 -31.75 46.25
N ARG A 281 -37.61 -32.79 45.48
CA ARG A 281 -36.76 -33.23 44.37
C ARG A 281 -36.53 -32.13 43.33
N LEU A 282 -37.58 -31.38 42.98
CA LEU A 282 -37.46 -30.25 42.04
C LEU A 282 -36.65 -29.08 42.60
N MET A 283 -36.71 -28.84 43.92
CA MET A 283 -35.88 -27.84 44.61
C MET A 283 -34.39 -28.24 44.58
N GLU A 284 -34.08 -29.48 44.93
CA GLU A 284 -32.70 -30.01 44.90
C GLU A 284 -32.11 -29.98 43.49
N GLU A 285 -32.89 -30.36 42.49
CA GLU A 285 -32.44 -30.36 41.10
C GLU A 285 -32.16 -28.93 40.59
N TYR A 286 -32.98 -27.95 40.97
CA TYR A 286 -32.68 -26.54 40.69
C TYR A 286 -31.35 -26.10 41.32
N GLU A 287 -31.15 -26.38 42.60
CA GLU A 287 -29.95 -26.00 43.35
C GLU A 287 -28.68 -26.64 42.79
N ARG A 288 -28.76 -27.91 42.40
CA ARG A 288 -27.66 -28.65 41.77
C ARG A 288 -27.28 -28.05 40.42
N LEU A 289 -28.26 -27.89 39.52
CA LEU A 289 -28.03 -27.32 38.18
C LEU A 289 -27.53 -25.87 38.25
N ALA A 290 -28.07 -25.06 39.17
CA ALA A 290 -27.61 -23.69 39.39
C ALA A 290 -26.13 -23.64 39.79
N SER A 291 -25.73 -24.52 40.71
CA SER A 291 -24.35 -24.58 41.22
C SER A 291 -23.37 -25.00 40.13
N GLU A 292 -23.70 -26.06 39.39
CA GLU A 292 -22.87 -26.57 38.29
C GLU A 292 -22.71 -25.54 37.17
N LEU A 293 -23.80 -24.86 36.79
CA LEU A 293 -23.80 -23.86 35.73
C LEU A 293 -23.00 -22.62 36.14
N LEU A 294 -23.22 -22.09 37.35
CA LEU A 294 -22.50 -20.91 37.84
C LEU A 294 -20.99 -21.19 38.00
N GLU A 295 -20.61 -22.38 38.43
CA GLU A 295 -19.21 -22.77 38.53
C GLU A 295 -18.55 -22.89 37.15
N TRP A 296 -19.25 -23.49 36.20
CA TRP A 296 -18.78 -23.55 34.81
C TRP A 296 -18.58 -22.15 34.22
N ILE A 297 -19.52 -21.22 34.42
CA ILE A 297 -19.39 -19.82 33.99
C ILE A 297 -18.15 -19.18 34.63
N ARG A 298 -17.99 -19.29 35.95
CA ARG A 298 -16.85 -18.72 36.69
C ARG A 298 -15.51 -19.22 36.17
N ARG A 299 -15.41 -20.49 35.81
CA ARG A 299 -14.17 -21.09 35.30
C ARG A 299 -13.89 -20.77 33.83
N THR A 300 -14.94 -20.50 33.05
CA THR A 300 -14.84 -20.26 31.60
C THR A 300 -14.51 -18.80 31.28
N ILE A 301 -15.01 -17.84 32.07
CA ILE A 301 -14.76 -16.40 31.84
C ILE A 301 -13.26 -16.08 31.77
N PRO A 302 -12.38 -16.51 32.70
CA PRO A 302 -10.95 -16.21 32.62
C PRO A 302 -10.26 -16.76 31.36
N TRP A 303 -10.71 -17.91 30.85
CA TRP A 303 -10.20 -18.47 29.60
C TRP A 303 -10.61 -17.60 28.40
N LEU A 304 -11.86 -17.12 28.39
CA LEU A 304 -12.38 -16.18 27.38
C LEU A 304 -11.85 -14.76 27.54
N GLU A 305 -11.32 -14.37 28.70
CA GLU A 305 -10.71 -13.05 28.94
C GLU A 305 -9.19 -13.05 28.71
N ASN A 306 -8.57 -14.21 28.52
CA ASN A 306 -7.16 -14.28 28.16
C ASN A 306 -6.92 -13.65 26.77
N ARG A 307 -6.04 -12.64 26.70
CA ARG A 307 -5.67 -11.92 25.47
C ARG A 307 -4.18 -12.06 25.12
N THR A 308 -3.51 -13.11 25.60
CA THR A 308 -2.10 -13.35 25.26
C THR A 308 -1.94 -13.65 23.76
N PRO A 309 -1.23 -12.80 22.99
CA PRO A 309 -1.01 -13.01 21.57
C PRO A 309 -0.03 -14.17 21.34
N GLU A 310 -0.21 -14.90 20.25
CA GLU A 310 0.75 -15.92 19.81
C GLU A 310 1.62 -15.37 18.67
N LYS A 311 2.82 -15.93 18.54
CA LYS A 311 3.82 -15.44 17.57
C LYS A 311 3.54 -15.86 16.13
N THR A 312 2.80 -16.95 15.92
CA THR A 312 2.58 -17.54 14.58
C THR A 312 1.10 -17.63 14.25
N MET A 313 0.77 -17.46 12.97
CA MET A 313 -0.60 -17.61 12.48
C MET A 313 -1.15 -19.00 12.80
N GLN A 314 -0.33 -20.05 12.68
CA GLN A 314 -0.71 -21.43 12.97
C GLN A 314 -1.15 -21.62 14.44
N ALA A 315 -0.45 -21.00 15.39
CA ALA A 315 -0.82 -21.06 16.80
C ALA A 315 -2.14 -20.33 17.08
N MET A 316 -2.38 -19.18 16.42
CA MET A 316 -3.68 -18.49 16.53
C MET A 316 -4.83 -19.24 15.85
N GLN A 317 -4.57 -19.92 14.73
CA GLN A 317 -5.55 -20.80 14.10
C GLN A 317 -5.95 -21.96 15.03
N LYS A 318 -4.99 -22.50 15.79
CA LYS A 318 -5.29 -23.52 16.80
C LYS A 318 -6.19 -22.98 17.91
N LYS A 319 -5.93 -21.77 18.43
CA LYS A 319 -6.83 -21.11 19.40
C LYS A 319 -8.23 -20.84 18.83
N LEU A 320 -8.34 -20.47 17.55
CA LEU A 320 -9.62 -20.31 16.88
C LEU A 320 -10.38 -21.64 16.79
N GLU A 321 -9.69 -22.74 16.50
CA GLU A 321 -10.30 -24.07 16.45
C GLU A 321 -10.77 -24.52 17.83
N ASP A 322 -9.98 -24.28 18.88
CA ASP A 322 -10.39 -24.55 20.26
C ASP A 322 -11.63 -23.71 20.65
N PHE A 323 -11.72 -22.46 20.19
CA PHE A 323 -12.91 -21.61 20.37
C PHE A 323 -14.13 -22.11 19.58
N ARG A 324 -13.93 -22.63 18.36
CA ARG A 324 -14.99 -23.26 17.57
C ARG A 324 -15.51 -24.53 18.23
N ASP A 325 -14.62 -25.36 18.77
CA ASP A 325 -14.98 -26.55 19.53
C ASP A 325 -15.76 -26.19 20.80
N TYR A 326 -15.32 -25.15 21.52
CA TYR A 326 -16.09 -24.57 22.63
C TYR A 326 -17.51 -24.17 22.21
N ARG A 327 -17.66 -23.38 21.13
CA ARG A 327 -18.98 -22.91 20.66
C ARG A 327 -19.86 -24.02 20.10
N ARG A 328 -19.28 -25.06 19.48
CA ARG A 328 -20.02 -26.14 18.81
C ARG A 328 -20.39 -27.30 19.73
N LYS A 329 -19.51 -27.65 20.67
CA LYS A 329 -19.67 -28.86 21.50
C LYS A 329 -19.95 -28.54 22.96
N HIS A 330 -19.23 -27.57 23.54
CA HIS A 330 -19.26 -27.33 24.98
C HIS A 330 -20.33 -26.33 25.44
N LYS A 331 -20.55 -25.23 24.70
CA LYS A 331 -21.54 -24.21 25.04
C LYS A 331 -23.01 -24.65 24.84
N PRO A 332 -23.40 -25.33 23.74
CA PRO A 332 -24.81 -25.66 23.48
C PRO A 332 -25.52 -26.43 24.60
N PRO A 333 -24.94 -27.49 25.24
CA PRO A 333 -25.61 -28.14 26.36
C PRO A 333 -25.80 -27.21 27.56
N LYS A 334 -24.91 -26.24 27.79
CA LYS A 334 -25.04 -25.26 28.89
C LYS A 334 -26.15 -24.23 28.65
N VAL A 335 -26.43 -23.89 27.39
CA VAL A 335 -27.62 -23.11 27.01
C VAL A 335 -28.89 -23.88 27.37
N GLN A 336 -28.92 -25.19 27.09
CA GLN A 336 -30.05 -26.05 27.42
C GLN A 336 -30.22 -26.19 28.94
N GLU A 337 -29.13 -26.35 29.70
CA GLU A 337 -29.16 -26.39 31.18
C GLU A 337 -29.71 -25.09 31.77
N LYS A 338 -29.31 -23.91 31.26
CA LYS A 338 -29.87 -22.62 31.66
C LYS A 338 -31.39 -22.56 31.44
N CYS A 339 -31.84 -22.95 30.24
CA CYS A 339 -33.27 -22.98 29.90
C CYS A 339 -34.03 -23.96 30.81
N GLN A 340 -33.48 -25.16 31.02
CA GLN A 340 -34.09 -26.18 31.88
C GLN A 340 -34.22 -25.71 33.34
N LEU A 341 -33.22 -24.98 33.83
CA LEU A 341 -33.24 -24.39 35.17
C LEU A 341 -34.38 -23.36 35.33
N GLU A 342 -34.57 -22.49 34.33
CA GLU A 342 -35.69 -21.54 34.30
C GLU A 342 -37.05 -22.26 34.23
N ILE A 343 -37.16 -23.34 33.44
CA ILE A 343 -38.36 -24.19 33.35
C ILE A 343 -38.66 -24.84 34.71
N ASN A 344 -37.65 -25.42 35.36
CA ASN A 344 -37.79 -26.07 36.67
C ASN A 344 -38.28 -25.07 37.72
N PHE A 345 -37.71 -23.86 37.75
CA PHE A 345 -38.13 -22.78 38.64
C PHE A 345 -39.59 -22.38 38.42
N ASN A 346 -39.98 -22.09 37.17
CA ASN A 346 -41.34 -21.66 36.85
C ASN A 346 -42.39 -22.75 37.14
N THR A 347 -42.04 -24.01 36.87
CA THR A 347 -42.88 -25.18 37.16
C THR A 347 -43.08 -25.34 38.67
N LEU A 348 -41.99 -25.29 39.43
CA LEU A 348 -42.02 -25.41 40.89
C LEU A 348 -42.80 -24.26 41.52
N GLN A 349 -42.58 -23.02 41.08
CA GLN A 349 -43.29 -21.84 41.57
C GLN A 349 -44.80 -21.95 41.34
N THR A 350 -45.21 -22.46 40.18
CA THR A 350 -46.62 -22.69 39.85
C THR A 350 -47.22 -23.82 40.69
N LYS A 351 -46.49 -24.94 40.86
CA LYS A 351 -46.92 -26.07 41.70
C LYS A 351 -47.15 -25.62 43.16
N LEU A 352 -46.21 -24.86 43.73
CA LEU A 352 -46.31 -24.36 45.11
C LEU A 352 -47.49 -23.41 45.27
N ARG A 353 -47.72 -22.50 44.31
CA ARG A 353 -48.85 -21.57 44.31
C ARG A 353 -50.21 -22.28 44.28
N ILE A 354 -50.40 -23.27 43.39
CA ILE A 354 -51.66 -24.02 43.29
C ILE A 354 -51.94 -24.79 44.59
N SER A 355 -50.89 -25.26 45.26
CA SER A 355 -51.01 -25.97 46.54
C SER A 355 -51.09 -25.07 47.78
N ASN A 356 -51.20 -23.74 47.61
CA ASN A 356 -51.18 -22.73 48.70
C ASN A 356 -49.98 -22.87 49.65
N ARG A 357 -48.80 -23.21 49.10
CA ARG A 357 -47.55 -23.33 49.85
C ARG A 357 -46.65 -22.11 49.66
N PRO A 358 -45.72 -21.83 50.59
CA PRO A 358 -44.73 -20.78 50.42
C PRO A 358 -43.94 -20.96 49.11
N ALA A 359 -43.64 -19.84 48.47
CA ALA A 359 -42.81 -19.79 47.28
C ALA A 359 -41.40 -20.34 47.55
N PHE A 360 -40.85 -21.06 46.57
CA PHE A 360 -39.46 -21.47 46.63
C PHE A 360 -38.56 -20.25 46.41
N MET A 361 -37.58 -20.07 47.30
CA MET A 361 -36.56 -19.05 47.16
C MET A 361 -35.19 -19.75 47.14
N PRO A 362 -34.45 -19.70 46.02
CA PRO A 362 -33.12 -20.27 45.92
C PRO A 362 -32.14 -19.67 46.93
N SER A 363 -31.04 -20.38 47.15
CA SER A 363 -29.90 -19.90 47.93
C SER A 363 -29.34 -18.58 47.37
N GLU A 364 -28.79 -17.74 48.24
CA GLU A 364 -28.21 -16.44 47.86
C GLU A 364 -27.16 -16.59 46.75
N GLY A 365 -27.24 -15.74 45.72
CA GLY A 365 -26.35 -15.78 44.54
C GLY A 365 -26.70 -16.85 43.51
N LYS A 366 -27.78 -17.62 43.71
CA LYS A 366 -28.31 -18.61 42.75
C LYS A 366 -29.71 -18.24 42.26
N MET A 367 -30.12 -16.98 42.38
CA MET A 367 -31.39 -16.55 41.81
C MET A 367 -31.34 -16.63 40.29
N VAL A 368 -32.51 -16.83 39.65
CA VAL A 368 -32.62 -16.82 38.18
C VAL A 368 -32.05 -15.52 37.58
N SER A 369 -32.24 -14.38 38.27
CA SER A 369 -31.65 -13.09 37.90
C SER A 369 -30.12 -13.09 37.94
N ASP A 370 -29.52 -13.73 38.95
CA ASP A 370 -28.06 -13.80 39.12
C ASP A 370 -27.43 -14.68 38.04
N ILE A 371 -28.09 -15.78 37.70
CA ILE A 371 -27.70 -16.68 36.60
C ILE A 371 -27.80 -15.94 35.26
N ALA A 372 -28.87 -15.17 35.04
CA ALA A 372 -28.99 -14.33 33.84
C ALA A 372 -27.86 -13.29 33.76
N GLY A 373 -27.52 -12.61 34.86
CA GLY A 373 -26.40 -11.66 34.91
C GLY A 373 -25.03 -12.32 34.72
N ALA A 374 -24.80 -13.48 35.32
CA ALA A 374 -23.58 -14.29 35.11
C ALA A 374 -23.45 -14.75 33.64
N TRP A 375 -24.56 -15.19 33.04
CA TRP A 375 -24.60 -15.58 31.63
C TRP A 375 -24.33 -14.40 30.70
N GLN A 376 -24.88 -13.21 30.99
CA GLN A 376 -24.62 -12.01 30.21
C GLN A 376 -23.13 -11.61 30.25
N ARG A 377 -22.47 -11.73 31.41
CA ARG A 377 -21.01 -11.50 31.51
C ARG A 377 -20.21 -12.49 30.66
N LEU A 378 -20.61 -13.76 30.64
CA LEU A 378 -19.99 -14.77 29.76
C LEU A 378 -20.13 -14.38 28.28
N GLU A 379 -21.33 -13.96 27.85
CA GLU A 379 -21.58 -13.54 26.46
C GLU A 379 -20.74 -12.31 26.05
N GLN A 380 -20.52 -11.37 26.98
CA GLN A 380 -19.64 -10.22 26.75
C GLN A 380 -18.17 -10.66 26.56
N ALA A 381 -17.68 -11.56 27.44
CA ALA A 381 -16.33 -12.11 27.32
C ALA A 381 -16.13 -12.87 26.00
N GLU A 382 -17.13 -13.65 25.58
CA GLU A 382 -17.11 -14.36 24.29
C GLU A 382 -17.03 -13.40 23.10
N LYS A 383 -17.86 -12.36 23.07
CA LYS A 383 -17.84 -11.37 21.99
C LYS A 383 -16.48 -10.70 21.88
N GLY A 384 -15.92 -10.28 23.01
CA GLY A 384 -14.59 -9.67 23.05
C GLY A 384 -13.46 -10.63 22.64
N TYR A 385 -13.59 -11.93 22.95
CA TYR A 385 -12.60 -12.93 22.56
C TYR A 385 -12.65 -13.23 21.05
N GLU A 386 -13.84 -13.37 20.49
CA GLU A 386 -14.04 -13.59 19.04
C GLU A 386 -13.49 -12.41 18.23
N GLU A 387 -13.79 -11.18 18.63
CA GLU A 387 -13.27 -9.99 17.98
C GLU A 387 -11.74 -9.90 18.05
N TRP A 388 -11.17 -10.16 19.23
CA TRP A 388 -9.72 -10.21 19.42
C TRP A 388 -9.04 -11.28 18.57
N LEU A 389 -9.56 -12.52 18.58
CA LEU A 389 -9.01 -13.62 17.76
C LEU A 389 -8.99 -13.25 16.28
N LEU A 390 -10.08 -12.67 15.77
CA LEU A 390 -10.19 -12.30 14.36
C LEU A 390 -9.26 -11.14 13.98
N ASN A 391 -9.14 -10.13 14.86
CA ASN A 391 -8.20 -9.02 14.66
C ASN A 391 -6.75 -9.53 14.64
N GLU A 392 -6.40 -10.43 15.56
CA GLU A 392 -5.05 -10.96 15.67
C GLU A 392 -4.68 -11.88 14.50
N ILE A 393 -5.62 -12.69 14.00
CA ILE A 393 -5.42 -13.50 12.79
C ILE A 393 -5.18 -12.60 11.57
N ARG A 394 -5.98 -11.54 11.39
CA ARG A 394 -5.79 -10.57 10.29
C ARG A 394 -4.43 -9.87 10.39
N ARG A 395 -4.02 -9.49 11.61
CA ARG A 395 -2.72 -8.88 11.87
C ARG A 395 -1.57 -9.82 11.48
N LEU A 396 -1.61 -11.07 11.92
CA LEU A 396 -0.59 -12.08 11.60
C LEU A 396 -0.56 -12.44 10.10
N GLU A 397 -1.71 -12.52 9.45
CA GLU A 397 -1.79 -12.73 7.99
C GLU A 397 -1.16 -11.57 7.22
N ARG A 398 -1.43 -10.32 7.63
CA ARG A 398 -0.78 -9.13 7.07
C ARG A 398 0.73 -9.16 7.29
N LEU A 399 1.18 -9.52 8.49
CA LEU A 399 2.60 -9.65 8.83
C LEU A 399 3.32 -10.69 7.96
N GLU A 400 2.75 -11.89 7.80
CA GLU A 400 3.34 -12.93 6.95
C GLU A 400 3.45 -12.47 5.49
N HIS A 401 2.40 -11.82 4.97
CA HIS A 401 2.41 -11.28 3.62
C HIS A 401 3.46 -10.19 3.42
N LEU A 402 3.54 -9.22 4.34
CA LEU A 402 4.53 -8.14 4.29
C LEU A 402 5.96 -8.66 4.44
N ALA A 403 6.19 -9.61 5.36
CA ALA A 403 7.50 -10.18 5.60
C ALA A 403 8.04 -10.93 4.37
N GLU A 404 7.17 -11.71 3.70
CA GLU A 404 7.54 -12.38 2.45
C GLU A 404 7.79 -11.37 1.32
N LYS A 405 6.94 -10.35 1.19
CA LYS A 405 7.11 -9.28 0.20
C LYS A 405 8.41 -8.49 0.42
N PHE A 406 8.76 -8.20 1.67
CA PHE A 406 10.04 -7.60 2.05
C PHE A 406 11.20 -8.49 1.62
N ARG A 407 11.16 -9.80 1.97
CA ARG A 407 12.22 -10.76 1.63
C ARG A 407 12.49 -10.82 0.13
N GLN A 408 11.44 -10.90 -0.68
CA GLN A 408 11.55 -10.94 -2.15
C GLN A 408 12.10 -9.62 -2.72
N LYS A 409 11.56 -8.47 -2.29
CA LYS A 409 12.01 -7.16 -2.78
C LYS A 409 13.44 -6.84 -2.35
N ALA A 410 13.82 -7.12 -1.10
CA ALA A 410 15.17 -6.94 -0.61
C ALA A 410 16.17 -7.82 -1.38
N SER A 411 15.88 -9.11 -1.57
CA SER A 411 16.77 -10.03 -2.29
C SER A 411 16.97 -9.63 -3.75
N THR A 412 15.91 -9.19 -4.44
CA THR A 412 16.01 -8.71 -5.83
C THR A 412 16.75 -7.39 -5.94
N HIS A 413 16.66 -6.52 -4.92
CA HIS A 413 17.45 -5.29 -4.86
C HIS A 413 18.93 -5.59 -4.65
N GLU A 414 19.28 -6.41 -3.65
CA GLU A 414 20.66 -6.78 -3.33
C GLU A 414 21.35 -7.46 -4.53
N THR A 415 20.64 -8.33 -5.25
CA THR A 415 21.16 -8.99 -6.46
C THR A 415 21.50 -7.97 -7.55
N TRP A 416 20.68 -6.94 -7.71
CA TRP A 416 20.93 -5.87 -8.67
C TRP A 416 22.07 -4.94 -8.22
N ALA A 417 22.15 -4.63 -6.92
CA ALA A 417 23.16 -3.75 -6.34
C ALA A 417 24.57 -4.40 -6.31
N TYR A 418 24.63 -5.73 -6.23
CA TYR A 418 25.87 -6.47 -6.18
C TYR A 418 26.82 -6.11 -7.33
N GLY A 419 28.05 -5.72 -6.99
CA GLY A 419 29.10 -5.34 -7.94
C GLY A 419 29.01 -3.92 -8.51
N LYS A 420 27.89 -3.19 -8.33
CA LYS A 420 27.73 -1.83 -8.88
C LYS A 420 28.71 -0.83 -8.24
N GLU A 421 28.94 -0.92 -6.93
CA GLU A 421 29.95 -0.08 -6.26
C GLU A 421 31.35 -0.27 -6.84
N GLN A 422 31.74 -1.51 -7.15
CA GLN A 422 33.06 -1.80 -7.71
C GLN A 422 33.22 -1.20 -9.11
N ILE A 423 32.18 -1.26 -9.94
CA ILE A 423 32.17 -0.63 -11.27
C ILE A 423 32.28 0.90 -11.14
N LEU A 424 31.57 1.50 -10.18
CA LEU A 424 31.61 2.96 -9.97
C LEU A 424 32.99 3.45 -9.53
N LEU A 425 33.71 2.65 -8.74
CA LEU A 425 35.04 2.99 -8.22
C LEU A 425 36.19 2.79 -9.23
N GLN A 426 35.94 2.13 -10.37
CA GLN A 426 36.97 1.95 -11.40
C GLN A 426 37.46 3.29 -11.95
N LYS A 427 38.75 3.39 -12.23
CA LYS A 427 39.41 4.59 -12.77
C LYS A 427 39.81 4.41 -14.24
N ASP A 428 38.99 3.68 -14.97
CA ASP A 428 39.12 3.40 -16.41
C ASP A 428 39.22 4.66 -17.28
N TYR A 429 38.61 5.76 -16.84
CA TYR A 429 38.69 7.05 -17.54
C TYR A 429 40.06 7.73 -17.49
N GLU A 430 40.97 7.39 -16.56
CA GLU A 430 42.28 8.04 -16.45
C GLU A 430 43.23 7.69 -17.60
N SER A 431 43.03 6.54 -18.24
CA SER A 431 43.84 6.05 -19.38
C SER A 431 43.10 6.03 -20.71
N ALA A 432 41.86 6.52 -20.75
CA ALA A 432 41.01 6.47 -21.92
C ALA A 432 41.24 7.69 -22.84
N SER A 433 41.05 7.49 -24.15
CA SER A 433 41.00 8.56 -25.15
C SER A 433 39.71 9.38 -25.05
N LEU A 434 39.66 10.55 -25.70
CA LEU A 434 38.47 11.42 -25.70
C LEU A 434 37.20 10.69 -26.15
N THR A 435 37.30 9.87 -27.22
CA THR A 435 36.17 9.09 -27.74
C THR A 435 35.72 8.02 -26.75
N GLU A 436 36.65 7.35 -26.07
CA GLU A 436 36.35 6.34 -25.07
C GLU A 436 35.72 6.94 -23.81
N VAL A 437 36.23 8.08 -23.31
CA VAL A 437 35.62 8.80 -22.18
C VAL A 437 34.19 9.25 -22.53
N ARG A 438 33.95 9.77 -23.73
CA ARG A 438 32.60 10.09 -24.22
C ARG A 438 31.67 8.87 -24.25
N ALA A 439 32.19 7.72 -24.66
CA ALA A 439 31.43 6.47 -24.64
C ALA A 439 31.14 5.99 -23.19
N LEU A 440 32.11 6.14 -22.27
CA LEU A 440 31.91 5.86 -20.85
C LEU A 440 30.87 6.80 -20.24
N LEU A 441 30.85 8.08 -20.59
CA LEU A 441 29.87 9.05 -20.12
C LEU A 441 28.44 8.65 -20.53
N ARG A 442 28.23 8.24 -21.78
CA ARG A 442 26.93 7.72 -22.25
C ARG A 442 26.50 6.43 -21.53
N LYS A 443 27.44 5.51 -21.27
CA LYS A 443 27.17 4.31 -20.47
C LYS A 443 26.79 4.67 -19.03
N HIS A 444 27.45 5.68 -18.47
CA HIS A 444 27.18 6.19 -17.13
C HIS A 444 25.80 6.86 -17.04
N GLU A 445 25.40 7.61 -18.06
CA GLU A 445 24.04 8.18 -18.16
C GLU A 445 22.96 7.08 -18.21
N ALA A 446 23.20 6.00 -18.96
CA ALA A 446 22.30 4.84 -18.96
C ALA A 446 22.23 4.16 -17.58
N PHE A 447 23.35 4.09 -16.86
CA PHE A 447 23.39 3.58 -15.50
C PHE A 447 22.62 4.47 -14.51
N GLU A 448 22.71 5.79 -14.64
CA GLU A 448 21.94 6.72 -13.81
C GLU A 448 20.43 6.65 -14.05
N SER A 449 20.02 6.44 -15.30
CA SER A 449 18.62 6.20 -15.64
C SER A 449 18.10 4.90 -15.01
N ASP A 450 18.88 3.81 -15.08
CA ASP A 450 18.57 2.54 -14.40
C ASP A 450 18.52 2.71 -12.87
N LEU A 451 19.46 3.46 -12.30
CA LEU A 451 19.50 3.81 -10.89
C LEU A 451 18.24 4.58 -10.48
N ALA A 452 17.82 5.59 -11.24
CA ALA A 452 16.61 6.34 -10.94
C ALA A 452 15.34 5.47 -10.99
N ALA A 453 15.25 4.52 -11.93
CA ALA A 453 14.13 3.58 -12.02
C ALA A 453 14.01 2.65 -10.79
N HIS A 454 15.11 2.42 -10.08
CA HIS A 454 15.16 1.58 -8.88
C HIS A 454 14.88 2.32 -7.57
N GLN A 455 14.72 3.65 -7.60
CA GLN A 455 14.40 4.48 -6.43
C GLN A 455 13.09 4.04 -5.74
N ASP A 456 11.99 3.93 -6.50
CA ASP A 456 10.67 3.51 -5.98
C ASP A 456 10.73 2.12 -5.31
N ARG A 457 11.59 1.22 -5.80
CA ARG A 457 11.78 -0.09 -5.18
C ARG A 457 12.39 0.02 -3.78
N VAL A 458 13.37 0.92 -3.58
CA VAL A 458 14.00 1.15 -2.27
C VAL A 458 13.01 1.79 -1.30
N GLU A 459 12.24 2.78 -1.78
CA GLU A 459 11.19 3.43 -0.99
C GLU A 459 10.12 2.42 -0.53
N GLN A 460 9.71 1.51 -1.41
CA GLN A 460 8.80 0.43 -1.04
C GLN A 460 9.39 -0.56 -0.03
N ILE A 461 10.68 -0.88 -0.12
CA ILE A 461 11.36 -1.75 0.88
C ILE A 461 11.33 -1.06 2.25
N ALA A 462 11.66 0.23 2.31
CA ALA A 462 11.63 1.02 3.54
C ALA A 462 10.21 1.14 4.12
N ALA A 463 9.20 1.44 3.28
CA ALA A 463 7.82 1.54 3.72
C ALA A 463 7.27 0.21 4.27
N ILE A 464 7.60 -0.93 3.63
CA ILE A 464 7.19 -2.25 4.12
C ILE A 464 7.89 -2.59 5.44
N ALA A 465 9.20 -2.27 5.57
CA ALA A 465 9.93 -2.48 6.81
C ALA A 465 9.33 -1.65 7.97
N GLN A 466 8.96 -0.40 7.70
CA GLN A 466 8.28 0.45 8.67
C GLN A 466 6.92 -0.12 9.08
N GLU A 467 6.08 -0.55 8.14
CA GLU A 467 4.78 -1.16 8.45
C GLU A 467 4.95 -2.45 9.28
N LEU A 468 5.95 -3.28 8.96
CA LEU A 468 6.29 -4.46 9.76
C LEU A 468 6.69 -4.10 11.20
N ASN A 469 7.40 -2.99 11.38
CA ASN A 469 7.81 -2.49 12.69
C ASN A 469 6.62 -1.93 13.49
N GLU A 470 5.73 -1.17 12.85
CA GLU A 470 4.49 -0.64 13.47
C GLU A 470 3.53 -1.76 13.92
N LEU A 471 3.59 -2.91 13.27
CA LEU A 471 2.82 -4.10 13.63
C LEU A 471 3.53 -5.02 14.62
N ASP A 472 4.62 -4.60 15.28
CA ASP A 472 5.40 -5.40 16.24
C ASP A 472 5.78 -6.79 15.70
N TYR A 473 6.31 -6.84 14.47
CA TYR A 473 6.77 -8.09 13.88
C TYR A 473 7.91 -8.72 14.69
N HIS A 474 7.84 -10.02 14.93
CA HIS A 474 8.78 -10.74 15.81
C HIS A 474 10.25 -10.62 15.39
N ASP A 475 10.52 -10.45 14.08
CA ASP A 475 11.85 -10.34 13.49
C ASP A 475 12.11 -8.92 12.93
N ALA A 476 11.38 -7.91 13.43
CA ALA A 476 11.51 -6.51 12.99
C ALA A 476 12.94 -5.97 13.13
N VAL A 477 13.68 -6.39 14.16
CA VAL A 477 15.08 -5.96 14.39
C VAL A 477 15.96 -6.32 13.19
N ASN A 478 15.88 -7.55 12.69
CA ASN A 478 16.68 -8.01 11.54
C ASN A 478 16.20 -7.38 10.22
N VAL A 479 14.89 -7.18 10.06
CA VAL A 479 14.30 -6.47 8.91
C VAL A 479 14.80 -5.02 8.86
N ASN A 480 14.79 -4.31 9.98
CA ASN A 480 15.25 -2.93 10.08
C ASN A 480 16.75 -2.80 9.82
N ASP A 481 17.59 -3.67 10.40
CA ASP A 481 19.04 -3.70 10.13
C ASP A 481 19.33 -3.96 8.65
N ARG A 482 18.62 -4.92 8.03
CA ARG A 482 18.77 -5.20 6.59
C ARG A 482 18.29 -4.03 5.72
N CYS A 483 17.16 -3.41 6.07
CA CYS A 483 16.66 -2.23 5.37
C CYS A 483 17.65 -1.07 5.47
N GLN A 484 18.20 -0.81 6.66
CA GLN A 484 19.20 0.22 6.87
C GLN A 484 20.45 -0.01 6.01
N LYS A 485 20.96 -1.25 5.96
CA LYS A 485 22.09 -1.59 5.07
C LYS A 485 21.80 -1.31 3.61
N ILE A 486 20.57 -1.60 3.14
CA ILE A 486 20.14 -1.29 1.77
C ILE A 486 20.10 0.22 1.55
N CYS A 487 19.51 1.00 2.47
CA CYS A 487 19.46 2.45 2.39
C CYS A 487 20.85 3.10 2.42
N ASP A 488 21.72 2.68 3.35
CA ASP A 488 23.10 3.16 3.46
C ASP A 488 23.90 2.86 2.18
N GLN A 489 23.72 1.67 1.60
CA GLN A 489 24.31 1.30 0.33
C GLN A 489 23.75 2.14 -0.82
N TRP A 490 22.45 2.42 -0.83
CA TRP A 490 21.80 3.23 -1.85
C TRP A 490 22.30 4.68 -1.85
N ASP A 491 22.38 5.30 -0.67
CA ASP A 491 22.93 6.66 -0.51
C ASP A 491 24.41 6.71 -0.95
N ARG A 492 25.17 5.67 -0.61
CA ARG A 492 26.55 5.51 -1.07
C ARG A 492 26.63 5.35 -2.59
N LEU A 493 25.77 4.55 -3.20
CA LEU A 493 25.71 4.39 -4.66
C LEU A 493 25.39 5.73 -5.34
N GLY A 494 24.42 6.49 -4.83
CA GLY A 494 24.09 7.82 -5.35
C GLY A 494 25.28 8.78 -5.30
N THR A 495 25.96 8.86 -4.16
CA THR A 495 27.15 9.74 -4.02
C THR A 495 28.34 9.28 -4.87
N LEU A 496 28.59 7.97 -4.99
CA LEU A 496 29.65 7.43 -5.86
C LEU A 496 29.35 7.68 -7.34
N THR A 497 28.08 7.58 -7.74
CA THR A 497 27.62 7.84 -9.10
C THR A 497 27.87 9.29 -9.49
N GLN A 498 27.51 10.23 -8.62
CA GLN A 498 27.77 11.65 -8.83
C GLN A 498 29.27 11.97 -8.89
N LYS A 499 30.08 11.41 -7.98
CA LYS A 499 31.55 11.57 -8.01
C LYS A 499 32.17 11.03 -9.29
N ARG A 500 31.66 9.90 -9.80
CA ARG A 500 32.11 9.31 -11.07
C ARG A 500 31.74 10.19 -12.26
N ARG A 501 30.50 10.70 -12.30
CA ARG A 501 30.06 11.69 -13.32
C ARG A 501 30.98 12.90 -13.35
N GLU A 502 31.21 13.54 -12.22
CA GLU A 502 32.09 14.72 -12.12
C GLU A 502 33.52 14.42 -12.56
N ALA A 503 34.04 13.22 -12.27
CA ALA A 503 35.36 12.81 -12.70
C ALA A 503 35.43 12.56 -14.21
N LEU A 504 34.41 11.91 -14.79
CA LEU A 504 34.30 11.68 -16.23
C LEU A 504 34.16 13.00 -17.00
N GLU A 505 33.27 13.90 -16.57
CA GLU A 505 33.07 15.22 -17.20
C GLU A 505 34.32 16.09 -17.09
N ARG A 506 35.02 16.05 -15.95
CA ARG A 506 36.31 16.74 -15.79
C ARG A 506 37.36 16.18 -16.76
N MET A 507 37.47 14.86 -16.86
CA MET A 507 38.43 14.23 -17.77
C MET A 507 38.09 14.54 -19.23
N GLU A 508 36.82 14.42 -19.63
CA GLU A 508 36.37 14.79 -20.98
C GLU A 508 36.76 16.22 -21.32
N LYS A 509 36.50 17.18 -20.43
CA LYS A 509 36.84 18.59 -20.64
C LYS A 509 38.34 18.82 -20.82
N LEU A 510 39.18 18.13 -20.05
CA LEU A 510 40.64 18.21 -20.19
C LEU A 510 41.07 17.67 -21.55
N LEU A 511 40.54 16.52 -21.97
CA LEU A 511 40.85 15.90 -23.25
C LEU A 511 40.37 16.73 -24.44
N GLU A 512 39.19 17.35 -24.34
CA GLU A 512 38.66 18.26 -25.35
C GLU A 512 39.50 19.53 -25.47
N THR A 513 40.00 20.06 -24.35
CA THR A 513 40.92 21.21 -24.36
C THR A 513 42.24 20.85 -25.06
N ILE A 514 42.81 19.68 -24.76
CA ILE A 514 44.03 19.19 -25.40
C ILE A 514 43.82 19.00 -26.90
N ASP A 515 42.71 18.36 -27.29
CA ASP A 515 42.35 18.12 -28.70
C ASP A 515 42.21 19.42 -29.49
N GLN A 516 41.55 20.42 -28.91
CA GLN A 516 41.37 21.73 -29.52
C GLN A 516 42.70 22.47 -29.71
N LEU A 517 43.60 22.42 -28.73
CA LEU A 517 44.94 23.01 -28.83
C LEU A 517 45.80 22.26 -29.86
N HIS A 518 45.73 20.93 -29.92
CA HIS A 518 46.40 20.14 -30.95
C HIS A 518 45.93 20.54 -32.36
N LEU A 519 44.62 20.72 -32.55
CA LEU A 519 44.07 21.16 -33.83
C LEU A 519 44.51 22.58 -34.18
N GLU A 520 44.54 23.49 -33.21
CA GLU A 520 45.03 24.87 -33.41
C GLU A 520 46.50 24.90 -33.82
N PHE A 521 47.36 24.12 -33.13
CA PHE A 521 48.75 23.94 -33.51
C PHE A 521 48.86 23.46 -34.96
N ALA A 522 48.16 22.38 -35.33
CA ALA A 522 48.23 21.81 -36.68
C ALA A 522 47.80 22.82 -37.75
N LYS A 523 46.73 23.58 -37.48
CA LYS A 523 46.20 24.61 -38.40
C LYS A 523 47.20 25.74 -38.65
N ARG A 524 47.99 26.14 -37.65
CA ARG A 524 48.97 27.24 -37.76
C ARG A 524 50.35 26.77 -38.21
N ALA A 525 50.78 25.60 -37.73
CA ALA A 525 52.07 25.01 -38.05
C ALA A 525 52.21 24.67 -39.54
N ALA A 526 51.15 24.16 -40.19
CA ALA A 526 51.24 23.79 -41.61
C ALA A 526 51.49 24.98 -42.56
N PRO A 527 50.71 26.08 -42.53
CA PRO A 527 51.02 27.27 -43.33
C PRO A 527 52.36 27.90 -42.95
N PHE A 528 52.71 27.93 -41.67
CA PHE A 528 54.00 28.46 -41.22
C PHE A 528 55.19 27.63 -41.73
N ASN A 529 55.04 26.30 -41.75
CA ASN A 529 56.01 25.39 -42.34
C ASN A 529 56.21 25.67 -43.84
N ASN A 530 55.11 25.82 -44.59
CA ASN A 530 55.17 26.13 -46.02
C ASN A 530 55.81 27.50 -46.28
N TRP A 531 55.54 28.49 -45.43
CA TRP A 531 56.20 29.79 -45.50
C TRP A 531 57.72 29.67 -45.29
N MET A 532 58.18 28.87 -44.31
CA MET A 532 59.61 28.63 -44.11
C MET A 532 60.25 27.92 -45.30
N GLU A 533 59.57 26.94 -45.91
CA GLU A 533 60.05 26.27 -47.13
C GLU A 533 60.19 27.24 -48.29
N GLY A 534 59.16 28.05 -48.56
CA GLY A 534 59.22 29.09 -49.60
C GLY A 534 60.30 30.14 -49.33
N ALA A 535 60.44 30.60 -48.10
CA ALA A 535 61.49 31.53 -47.71
C ALA A 535 62.90 30.93 -47.92
N MET A 536 63.09 29.65 -47.61
CA MET A 536 64.35 28.96 -47.89
C MET A 536 64.64 28.89 -49.39
N GLU A 537 63.63 28.59 -50.21
CA GLU A 537 63.77 28.58 -51.68
C GLU A 537 64.14 29.97 -52.22
N ASP A 538 63.40 31.02 -51.83
CA ASP A 538 63.64 32.40 -52.29
C ASP A 538 65.03 32.93 -51.89
N LEU A 539 65.50 32.60 -50.68
CA LEU A 539 66.83 32.99 -50.20
C LEU A 539 67.96 32.28 -50.95
N GLN A 540 67.69 31.10 -51.51
CA GLN A 540 68.66 30.30 -52.26
C GLN A 540 68.52 30.46 -53.78
N ASP A 541 67.53 31.24 -54.25
CA ASP A 541 67.25 31.40 -55.68
C ASP A 541 68.40 32.07 -56.44
N MET A 542 68.73 31.53 -57.61
CA MET A 542 69.78 32.08 -58.47
C MET A 542 69.23 33.24 -59.31
N PHE A 543 69.87 34.40 -59.22
CA PHE A 543 69.49 35.58 -60.02
C PHE A 543 70.54 35.91 -61.09
N ILE A 544 70.08 36.53 -62.17
CA ILE A 544 70.91 37.09 -63.24
C ILE A 544 70.46 38.52 -63.45
N VAL A 545 71.41 39.46 -63.40
CA VAL A 545 71.14 40.90 -63.54
C VAL A 545 72.14 41.54 -64.50
N HIS A 546 71.68 42.52 -65.27
CA HIS A 546 72.49 43.24 -66.26
C HIS A 546 72.54 44.75 -66.01
N SER A 547 71.80 45.22 -65.01
CA SER A 547 71.71 46.64 -64.65
C SER A 547 71.72 46.85 -63.14
N ILE A 548 72.11 48.06 -62.72
CA ILE A 548 72.09 48.48 -61.31
C ILE A 548 70.64 48.53 -60.77
N GLU A 549 69.67 48.90 -61.60
CA GLU A 549 68.26 48.99 -61.21
C GLU A 549 67.64 47.62 -60.90
N GLU A 550 67.97 46.60 -61.68
CA GLU A 550 67.55 45.21 -61.44
C GLU A 550 68.05 44.69 -60.08
N ILE A 551 69.35 44.87 -59.78
CA ILE A 551 69.91 44.41 -58.50
C ILE A 551 69.39 45.24 -57.32
N GLN A 552 69.14 46.55 -57.50
CA GLN A 552 68.51 47.38 -56.47
C GLN A 552 67.07 46.93 -56.17
N SER A 553 66.34 46.47 -57.18
CA SER A 553 64.99 45.92 -57.00
C SER A 553 65.02 44.62 -56.17
N LEU A 554 65.98 43.72 -56.44
CA LEU A 554 66.20 42.50 -55.65
C LEU A 554 66.61 42.81 -54.20
N ILE A 555 67.51 43.78 -53.99
CA ILE A 555 67.89 44.24 -52.65
C ILE A 555 66.68 44.79 -51.91
N THR A 556 65.86 45.61 -52.57
CA THR A 556 64.65 46.19 -51.96
C THR A 556 63.66 45.10 -51.57
N ALA A 557 63.44 44.10 -52.43
CA ALA A 557 62.59 42.95 -52.13
C ALA A 557 63.13 42.14 -50.93
N HIS A 558 64.45 41.93 -50.86
CA HIS A 558 65.06 41.24 -49.73
C HIS A 558 64.95 42.02 -48.41
N GLU A 559 65.11 43.35 -48.43
CA GLU A 559 64.87 44.21 -47.26
C GLU A 559 63.42 44.16 -46.79
N GLN A 560 62.46 44.19 -47.72
CA GLN A 560 61.04 44.01 -47.40
C GLN A 560 60.76 42.63 -46.78
N PHE A 561 61.37 41.57 -47.31
CA PHE A 561 61.29 40.24 -46.69
C PHE A 561 61.87 40.23 -45.26
N LYS A 562 63.06 40.82 -45.04
CA LYS A 562 63.67 40.93 -43.71
C LYS A 562 62.76 41.65 -42.71
N ALA A 563 62.00 42.66 -43.16
CA ALA A 563 61.05 43.37 -42.31
C ALA A 563 59.89 42.49 -41.81
N THR A 564 59.58 41.37 -42.48
CA THR A 564 58.55 40.40 -42.04
C THR A 564 59.07 39.39 -41.00
N LEU A 565 60.39 39.21 -40.89
CA LEU A 565 60.99 38.20 -40.01
C LEU A 565 60.66 38.37 -38.50
N PRO A 566 60.55 39.59 -37.93
CA PRO A 566 60.15 39.74 -36.52
C PRO A 566 58.73 39.26 -36.26
N GLU A 567 57.80 39.53 -37.18
CA GLU A 567 56.41 39.07 -37.09
C GLU A 567 56.33 37.55 -37.24
N ALA A 568 57.08 36.99 -38.19
CA ALA A 568 57.19 35.54 -38.36
C ALA A 568 57.79 34.84 -37.12
N ASP A 569 58.75 35.46 -36.42
CA ASP A 569 59.26 34.93 -35.15
C ASP A 569 58.19 34.98 -34.05
N GLY A 570 57.37 36.04 -34.03
CA GLY A 570 56.21 36.14 -33.15
C GLY A 570 55.21 35.01 -33.38
N GLU A 571 54.92 34.70 -34.64
CA GLU A 571 54.05 33.57 -35.02
C GLU A 571 54.67 32.23 -34.58
N ARG A 572 55.97 32.01 -34.83
CA ARG A 572 56.70 30.82 -34.36
C ARG A 572 56.58 30.64 -32.85
N GLN A 573 56.85 31.71 -32.08
CA GLN A 573 56.77 31.68 -30.63
C GLN A 573 55.35 31.36 -30.15
N SER A 574 54.32 31.91 -30.81
CA SER A 574 52.92 31.63 -30.50
C SER A 574 52.54 30.18 -30.81
N ILE A 575 52.95 29.63 -31.96
CA ILE A 575 52.74 28.21 -32.31
C ILE A 575 53.41 27.29 -31.29
N MET A 576 54.65 27.60 -30.90
CA MET A 576 55.39 26.85 -29.88
C MET A 576 54.73 26.92 -28.49
N ALA A 577 54.13 28.05 -28.13
CA ALA A 577 53.41 28.22 -26.88
C ALA A 577 52.18 27.30 -26.78
N ILE A 578 51.48 27.05 -27.89
CA ILE A 578 50.33 26.13 -27.92
C ILE A 578 50.75 24.71 -27.52
N GLN A 579 51.81 24.19 -28.14
CA GLN A 579 52.30 22.84 -27.82
C GLN A 579 52.82 22.74 -26.38
N ASN A 580 53.52 23.77 -25.89
CA ASN A 580 53.95 23.84 -24.49
C ASN A 580 52.77 23.84 -23.51
N GLU A 581 51.67 24.53 -23.83
CA GLU A 581 50.48 24.53 -22.98
C GLU A 581 49.83 23.15 -22.94
N VAL A 582 49.81 22.41 -24.06
CA VAL A 582 49.35 21.00 -24.07
C VAL A 582 50.18 20.14 -23.13
N GLU A 583 51.51 20.19 -23.25
CA GLU A 583 52.43 19.41 -22.40
C GLU A 583 52.25 19.77 -20.91
N LYS A 584 52.07 21.06 -20.61
CA LYS A 584 51.78 21.55 -19.25
C LYS A 584 50.45 21.05 -18.71
N VAL A 585 49.38 21.03 -19.51
CA VAL A 585 48.08 20.47 -19.10
C VAL A 585 48.21 18.97 -18.83
N ILE A 586 48.87 18.21 -19.71
CA ILE A 586 49.09 16.78 -19.52
C ILE A 586 49.89 16.51 -18.23
N GLN A 587 50.95 17.27 -17.99
CA GLN A 587 51.82 17.11 -16.83
C GLN A 587 51.13 17.49 -15.51
N SER A 588 50.38 18.60 -15.49
CA SER A 588 49.70 19.10 -14.28
C SER A 588 48.60 18.16 -13.78
N TYR A 589 47.91 17.46 -14.68
CA TYR A 589 46.85 16.50 -14.33
C TYR A 589 47.30 15.04 -14.41
N SER A 590 48.59 14.77 -14.71
CA SER A 590 49.16 13.42 -14.84
C SER A 590 48.37 12.52 -15.80
N ILE A 591 47.92 13.09 -16.92
CA ILE A 591 47.12 12.40 -17.93
C ILE A 591 48.00 11.39 -18.68
N ARG A 592 47.51 10.15 -18.86
CA ARG A 592 48.27 9.07 -19.52
C ARG A 592 48.06 9.03 -21.04
N ILE A 593 48.05 10.18 -21.70
CA ILE A 593 47.91 10.27 -23.17
C ILE A 593 49.22 10.80 -23.74
N SER A 594 49.56 10.32 -24.94
CA SER A 594 50.71 10.82 -25.69
C SER A 594 50.54 12.31 -25.99
N SER A 595 51.58 13.11 -25.74
CA SER A 595 51.65 14.51 -26.17
C SER A 595 51.83 14.68 -27.68
N SER A 596 51.90 13.57 -28.42
CA SER A 596 51.99 13.57 -29.88
C SER A 596 50.69 14.06 -30.51
N ASN A 597 50.81 15.06 -31.38
CA ASN A 597 49.68 15.67 -32.05
C ASN A 597 49.17 14.77 -33.21
N PRO A 598 47.90 14.33 -33.19
CA PRO A 598 47.36 13.44 -34.22
C PRO A 598 47.02 14.15 -35.55
N TYR A 599 47.02 15.49 -35.57
CA TYR A 599 46.57 16.31 -36.71
C TYR A 599 47.73 16.94 -37.50
N SER A 600 48.96 16.87 -37.00
CA SER A 600 50.14 17.47 -37.63
C SER A 600 51.24 16.43 -37.84
N THR A 601 51.83 16.42 -39.03
CA THR A 601 53.08 15.69 -39.30
C THR A 601 54.31 16.50 -38.91
N VAL A 602 54.18 17.83 -38.80
CA VAL A 602 55.27 18.75 -38.47
C VAL A 602 55.44 18.79 -36.96
N THR A 603 56.67 18.54 -36.50
CA THR A 603 57.04 18.57 -35.08
C THR A 603 57.59 19.93 -34.65
N MET A 604 57.58 20.19 -33.34
CA MET A 604 58.12 21.43 -32.77
C MET A 604 59.62 21.61 -33.05
N ASP A 605 60.39 20.52 -33.06
CA ASP A 605 61.81 20.55 -33.38
C ASP A 605 62.07 20.79 -34.87
N GLU A 606 61.23 20.25 -35.77
CA GLU A 606 61.31 20.57 -37.20
C GLU A 606 61.08 22.05 -37.48
N ILE A 607 60.09 22.68 -36.82
CA ILE A 607 59.83 24.12 -36.93
C ILE A 607 61.05 24.91 -36.45
N ARG A 608 61.64 24.54 -35.31
CA ARG A 608 62.84 25.20 -34.78
C ARG A 608 64.01 25.09 -35.76
N ASN A 609 64.28 23.89 -36.27
CA ASN A 609 65.39 23.65 -37.19
C ASN A 609 65.24 24.40 -38.52
N LYS A 610 64.02 24.42 -39.10
CA LYS A 610 63.75 25.18 -40.34
C LYS A 610 63.89 26.68 -40.12
N TRP A 611 63.40 27.19 -38.99
CA TRP A 611 63.54 28.59 -38.63
C TRP A 611 65.01 29.01 -38.52
N ASP A 612 65.83 28.21 -37.83
CA ASP A 612 67.26 28.48 -37.69
C ASP A 612 67.96 28.49 -39.06
N LYS A 613 67.55 27.62 -39.98
CA LYS A 613 68.06 27.59 -41.36
C LYS A 613 67.66 28.83 -42.16
N VAL A 614 66.41 29.30 -42.07
CA VAL A 614 65.97 30.58 -42.67
C VAL A 614 66.83 31.73 -42.12
N LYS A 615 67.01 31.80 -40.80
CA LYS A 615 67.84 32.83 -40.15
C LYS A 615 69.30 32.80 -40.60
N GLN A 616 69.85 31.62 -40.86
CA GLN A 616 71.22 31.47 -41.38
C GLN A 616 71.34 31.91 -42.85
N LEU A 617 70.32 31.69 -43.67
CA LEU A 617 70.35 32.03 -45.10
C LEU A 617 70.23 33.53 -45.38
N VAL A 618 69.54 34.28 -44.51
CA VAL A 618 69.37 35.74 -44.65
C VAL A 618 70.70 36.50 -44.80
N PRO A 619 71.67 36.40 -43.86
CA PRO A 619 72.95 37.13 -44.00
C PRO A 619 73.78 36.66 -45.20
N ILE A 620 73.64 35.39 -45.61
CA ILE A 620 74.32 34.85 -46.80
C ILE A 620 73.73 35.51 -48.06
N ARG A 621 72.41 35.67 -48.12
CA ARG A 621 71.72 36.34 -49.23
C ARG A 621 72.06 37.82 -49.31
N ASP A 622 72.11 38.51 -48.16
CA ASP A 622 72.56 39.90 -48.06
C ASP A 622 73.95 40.09 -48.69
N GLN A 623 74.90 39.23 -48.33
CA GLN A 623 76.25 39.27 -48.87
C GLN A 623 76.26 39.04 -50.39
N SER A 624 75.55 38.02 -50.87
CA SER A 624 75.48 37.70 -52.30
C SER A 624 74.90 38.84 -53.14
N LEU A 625 73.82 39.49 -52.66
CA LEU A 625 73.23 40.65 -53.33
C LEU A 625 74.18 41.85 -53.33
N GLN A 626 74.93 42.07 -52.25
CA GLN A 626 75.87 43.18 -52.15
C GLN A 626 77.10 43.00 -53.05
N GLU A 627 77.59 41.76 -53.18
CA GLU A 627 78.66 41.42 -54.12
C GLU A 627 78.23 41.67 -55.58
N GLU A 628 77.00 41.32 -55.93
CA GLU A 628 76.46 41.60 -57.26
C GLU A 628 76.27 43.11 -57.49
N LEU A 629 75.76 43.86 -56.51
CA LEU A 629 75.63 45.32 -56.61
C LEU A 629 76.99 45.98 -56.85
N ALA A 630 78.03 45.52 -56.13
CA ALA A 630 79.39 46.00 -56.33
C ALA A 630 79.91 45.69 -57.75
N ARG A 631 79.59 44.50 -58.28
CA ARG A 631 79.91 44.12 -59.67
C ARG A 631 79.19 45.01 -60.68
N GLN A 632 77.90 45.26 -60.52
CA GLN A 632 77.12 46.12 -61.41
C GLN A 632 77.60 47.59 -61.37
N HIS A 633 78.02 48.10 -60.21
CA HIS A 633 78.68 49.39 -60.11
C HIS A 633 80.05 49.42 -60.79
N ALA A 634 80.84 48.34 -60.70
CA ALA A 634 82.11 48.23 -61.42
C ALA A 634 81.87 48.24 -62.94
N ASN A 635 80.89 47.49 -63.43
CA ASN A 635 80.48 47.44 -64.83
C ASN A 635 80.05 48.84 -65.34
N GLU A 636 79.25 49.56 -64.55
CA GLU A 636 78.84 50.94 -64.90
C GLU A 636 80.01 51.92 -64.92
N ARG A 637 81.01 51.77 -64.03
CA ARG A 637 82.24 52.57 -64.07
C ARG A 637 83.02 52.30 -65.35
N LEU A 638 83.19 51.05 -65.73
CA LEU A 638 83.85 50.67 -66.99
C LEU A 638 83.10 51.27 -68.20
N ARG A 639 81.78 51.12 -68.28
CA ARG A 639 80.95 51.74 -69.33
C ARG A 639 81.20 53.25 -69.44
N ARG A 640 81.21 53.96 -68.33
CA ARG A 640 81.46 55.41 -68.30
C ARG A 640 82.90 55.79 -68.66
N GLN A 641 83.89 55.02 -68.22
CA GLN A 641 85.30 55.27 -68.52
C GLN A 641 85.59 55.13 -70.02
N PHE A 642 85.14 54.03 -70.62
CA PHE A 642 85.22 53.82 -72.06
C PHE A 642 84.50 54.93 -72.82
N ALA A 643 83.25 55.24 -72.43
CA ALA A 643 82.47 56.28 -73.09
C ALA A 643 83.11 57.67 -72.99
N ALA A 644 83.65 58.05 -71.82
CA ALA A 644 84.31 59.34 -71.65
C ALA A 644 85.54 59.48 -72.56
N GLN A 645 86.33 58.41 -72.71
CA GLN A 645 87.48 58.39 -73.61
C GLN A 645 87.04 58.36 -75.08
N ALA A 646 86.11 57.49 -75.45
CA ALA A 646 85.61 57.39 -76.83
C ALA A 646 84.95 58.69 -77.31
N ASN A 647 84.18 59.36 -76.45
CA ASN A 647 83.55 60.65 -76.74
C ASN A 647 84.55 61.82 -76.86
N ALA A 648 85.78 61.67 -76.34
CA ALA A 648 86.86 62.63 -76.57
C ALA A 648 87.64 62.29 -77.85
N ILE A 649 87.94 61.01 -78.05
CA ILE A 649 88.76 60.51 -79.16
C ILE A 649 88.01 60.61 -80.50
N GLY A 650 86.73 60.22 -80.55
CA GLY A 650 85.94 60.23 -81.78
C GLY A 650 85.93 61.60 -82.47
N PRO A 651 85.51 62.68 -81.77
CA PRO A 651 85.57 64.03 -82.31
C PRO A 651 87.00 64.52 -82.60
N TRP A 652 88.00 64.10 -81.83
CA TRP A 652 89.40 64.45 -82.09
C TRP A 652 89.89 63.89 -83.43
N ILE A 653 89.56 62.62 -83.73
CA ILE A 653 89.86 61.98 -85.01
C ILE A 653 89.17 62.75 -86.14
N GLN A 654 87.88 63.05 -85.99
CA GLN A 654 87.10 63.80 -86.98
C GLN A 654 87.70 65.20 -87.23
N ASN A 655 88.02 65.94 -86.18
CA ASN A 655 88.63 67.27 -86.29
C ASN A 655 90.00 67.21 -86.98
N LYS A 656 90.83 66.19 -86.66
CA LYS A 656 92.13 66.02 -87.31
C LYS A 656 92.01 65.62 -88.78
N MET A 657 91.06 64.76 -89.11
CA MET A 657 90.71 64.44 -90.51
C MET A 657 90.33 65.71 -91.28
N GLU A 658 89.49 66.58 -90.70
CA GLU A 658 89.08 67.86 -91.30
C GLU A 658 90.22 68.89 -91.39
N GLU A 659 91.11 68.94 -90.40
CA GLU A 659 92.31 69.79 -90.43
C GLU A 659 93.30 69.36 -91.52
N ILE A 660 93.53 68.05 -91.67
CA ILE A 660 94.38 67.53 -92.75
C ILE A 660 93.75 67.86 -94.10
N ALA A 661 92.45 67.62 -94.27
CA ALA A 661 91.73 67.98 -95.49
C ALA A 661 91.82 69.49 -95.79
N ARG A 662 91.71 70.37 -94.77
CA ARG A 662 91.87 71.83 -94.94
C ARG A 662 93.31 72.25 -95.27
N SER A 663 94.31 71.58 -94.71
CA SER A 663 95.73 71.86 -95.00
C SER A 663 96.10 71.57 -96.45
N SER A 664 95.39 70.67 -97.11
CA SER A 664 95.51 70.43 -98.55
C SER A 664 94.93 71.58 -99.39
N ILE A 665 93.96 72.34 -98.84
CA ILE A 665 93.19 73.38 -99.55
C ILE A 665 93.79 74.78 -99.34
N GLN A 666 94.41 75.07 -98.19
CA GLN A 666 95.08 76.35 -97.94
C GLN A 666 96.49 76.39 -98.54
N ILE A 667 96.58 76.63 -99.85
CA ILE A 667 97.83 76.71 -100.61
C ILE A 667 98.36 78.16 -100.64
N THR A 668 98.48 78.79 -99.47
CA THR A 668 99.16 80.09 -99.31
C THR A 668 100.31 79.90 -98.34
N GLY A 669 101.46 79.50 -98.86
CA GLY A 669 102.67 79.13 -98.12
C GLY A 669 103.62 78.30 -98.98
N ALA A 670 104.87 78.15 -98.57
CA ALA A 670 105.80 77.27 -99.26
C ALA A 670 105.35 75.81 -99.13
N LEU A 671 105.69 74.94 -100.08
CA LEU A 671 105.41 73.50 -99.94
C LEU A 671 106.09 72.93 -98.69
N GLU A 672 107.21 73.51 -98.32
CA GLU A 672 107.96 73.28 -97.10
C GLU A 672 107.16 73.60 -95.84
N ASP A 673 106.36 74.68 -95.84
CA ASP A 673 105.52 75.05 -94.69
C ASP A 673 104.36 74.05 -94.53
N GLN A 674 103.74 73.65 -95.65
CA GLN A 674 102.69 72.64 -95.67
C GLN A 674 103.22 71.27 -95.22
N MET A 675 104.42 70.89 -95.68
CA MET A 675 105.11 69.68 -95.24
C MET A 675 105.43 69.73 -93.74
N ASN A 676 105.97 70.84 -93.25
CA ASN A 676 106.26 71.03 -91.82
C ASN A 676 104.98 70.94 -90.97
N GLN A 677 103.87 71.52 -91.43
CA GLN A 677 102.58 71.45 -90.74
C GLN A 677 102.00 70.02 -90.75
N LEU A 678 102.10 69.29 -91.86
CA LEU A 678 101.69 67.88 -91.94
C LEU A 678 102.58 66.97 -91.06
N LYS A 679 103.89 67.21 -91.04
CA LYS A 679 104.81 66.51 -90.13
C LYS A 679 104.52 66.84 -88.66
N GLN A 680 104.09 68.06 -88.36
CA GLN A 680 103.60 68.44 -87.04
C GLN A 680 102.29 67.71 -86.69
N TYR A 681 101.36 67.56 -87.63
CA TYR A 681 100.15 66.75 -87.44
C TYR A 681 100.46 65.27 -87.26
N GLU A 682 101.38 64.71 -88.05
CA GLU A 682 101.88 63.33 -87.89
C GLU A 682 102.47 63.12 -86.48
N HIS A 683 103.31 64.04 -86.02
CA HIS A 683 103.85 64.00 -84.65
C HIS A 683 102.74 64.08 -83.58
N ASN A 684 101.76 64.96 -83.77
CA ASN A 684 100.62 65.09 -82.87
C ASN A 684 99.76 63.81 -82.84
N ILE A 685 99.59 63.13 -83.99
CA ILE A 685 98.88 61.86 -84.09
C ILE A 685 99.66 60.76 -83.38
N ILE A 686 100.98 60.65 -83.60
CA ILE A 686 101.83 59.68 -82.89
C ILE A 686 101.75 59.90 -81.37
N ASN A 687 101.82 61.14 -80.90
CA ASN A 687 101.71 61.46 -79.47
C ASN A 687 100.33 61.11 -78.89
N TYR A 688 99.28 61.13 -79.72
CA TYR A 688 97.92 60.80 -79.30
C TYR A 688 97.63 59.29 -79.30
N LYS A 689 98.51 58.46 -79.88
CA LYS A 689 98.38 56.98 -79.94
C LYS A 689 98.15 56.34 -78.58
N ASN A 690 98.83 56.84 -77.53
CA ASN A 690 98.66 56.32 -76.17
C ASN A 690 97.21 56.42 -75.65
N ASN A 691 96.43 57.40 -76.12
CA ASN A 691 95.03 57.53 -75.75
C ASN A 691 94.15 56.46 -76.41
N ILE A 692 94.50 56.03 -77.63
CA ILE A 692 93.83 54.92 -78.32
C ILE A 692 94.12 53.60 -77.62
N ASP A 693 95.39 53.37 -77.24
CA ASP A 693 95.79 52.16 -76.52
C ASP A 693 95.11 52.07 -75.14
N LYS A 694 94.93 53.21 -74.48
CA LYS A 694 94.18 53.27 -73.23
C LYS A 694 92.70 52.90 -73.43
N LEU A 695 92.06 53.42 -74.49
CA LEU A 695 90.69 53.06 -74.82
C LEU A 695 90.54 51.58 -75.17
N GLU A 696 91.51 51.00 -75.87
CA GLU A 696 91.58 49.57 -76.19
C GLU A 696 91.67 48.72 -74.91
N GLY A 697 92.48 49.14 -73.93
CA GLY A 697 92.55 48.51 -72.61
C GLY A 697 91.22 48.59 -71.84
N ASP A 698 90.55 49.75 -71.85
CA ASP A 698 89.23 49.90 -71.23
C ASP A 698 88.17 49.02 -71.93
N HIS A 699 88.26 48.85 -73.26
CA HIS A 699 87.37 47.95 -74.02
C HIS A 699 87.58 46.48 -73.65
N GLN A 700 88.85 46.05 -73.50
CA GLN A 700 89.17 44.69 -73.08
C GLN A 700 88.59 44.39 -71.70
N LEU A 701 88.74 45.30 -70.73
CA LEU A 701 88.17 45.16 -69.39
C LEU A 701 86.63 45.04 -69.40
N ILE A 702 85.97 45.78 -70.29
CA ILE A 702 84.50 45.69 -70.49
C ILE A 702 84.11 44.30 -71.02
N GLN A 703 84.85 43.76 -71.99
CA GLN A 703 84.57 42.44 -72.57
C GLN A 703 84.84 41.31 -71.58
N GLU A 704 85.94 41.38 -70.82
CA GLU A 704 86.27 40.41 -69.76
C GLU A 704 85.21 40.44 -68.63
N ALA A 705 84.60 41.60 -68.38
CA ALA A 705 83.47 41.76 -67.46
C ALA A 705 82.11 41.36 -68.06
N LEU A 706 82.08 40.83 -69.30
CA LEU A 706 80.88 40.39 -70.04
C LEU A 706 79.84 41.51 -70.26
N VAL A 707 80.29 42.76 -70.40
CA VAL A 707 79.43 43.91 -70.69
C VAL A 707 79.52 44.23 -72.18
N PHE A 708 78.40 44.16 -72.89
CA PHE A 708 78.36 44.36 -74.36
C PHE A 708 77.55 45.58 -74.79
N ASP A 709 76.87 46.23 -73.86
CA ASP A 709 76.12 47.46 -74.08
C ASP A 709 76.86 48.67 -73.48
N ASN A 710 76.74 49.83 -74.13
CA ASN A 710 77.18 51.08 -73.53
C ASN A 710 76.26 52.23 -73.92
N LYS A 711 75.34 52.59 -73.02
CA LYS A 711 74.39 53.69 -73.21
C LYS A 711 75.00 55.10 -73.16
N HIS A 712 76.28 55.22 -72.78
CA HIS A 712 76.94 56.53 -72.54
C HIS A 712 77.71 57.06 -73.76
N THR A 713 77.80 56.28 -74.83
CA THR A 713 78.47 56.70 -76.07
C THR A 713 77.83 56.03 -77.28
N ASN A 714 77.80 56.74 -78.41
CA ASN A 714 77.44 56.16 -79.71
C ASN A 714 78.67 55.60 -80.45
N TYR A 715 79.88 55.84 -79.93
CA TYR A 715 81.11 55.29 -80.48
C TYR A 715 81.35 53.89 -79.91
N THR A 716 81.41 52.90 -80.79
CA THR A 716 81.94 51.57 -80.44
C THR A 716 83.45 51.54 -80.69
N MET A 717 84.15 50.57 -80.08
CA MET A 717 85.59 50.44 -80.31
C MET A 717 85.92 50.29 -81.80
N GLU A 718 85.04 49.61 -82.55
CA GLU A 718 85.17 49.45 -83.99
C GLU A 718 85.16 50.78 -84.76
N HIS A 719 84.27 51.71 -84.40
CA HIS A 719 84.26 53.05 -84.99
C HIS A 719 85.58 53.79 -84.75
N ILE A 720 86.16 53.65 -83.56
CA ILE A 720 87.41 54.33 -83.19
C ILE A 720 88.61 53.70 -83.90
N ARG A 721 88.69 52.36 -83.98
CA ARG A 721 89.76 51.67 -84.71
C ARG A 721 89.78 52.05 -86.18
N VAL A 722 88.63 51.94 -86.85
CA VAL A 722 88.49 52.30 -88.27
C VAL A 722 88.80 53.78 -88.49
N GLY A 723 88.27 54.68 -87.64
CA GLY A 723 88.53 56.11 -87.74
C GLY A 723 90.01 56.46 -87.56
N TRP A 724 90.69 55.81 -86.62
CA TRP A 724 92.11 56.03 -86.33
C TRP A 724 93.03 55.50 -87.43
N GLU A 725 92.77 54.28 -87.91
CA GLU A 725 93.51 53.68 -89.03
C GLU A 725 93.33 54.51 -90.31
N LEU A 726 92.11 54.96 -90.59
CA LEU A 726 91.84 55.86 -91.70
C LEU A 726 92.64 57.16 -91.56
N LEU A 727 92.64 57.79 -90.38
CA LEU A 727 93.42 59.01 -90.12
C LEU A 727 94.93 58.82 -90.39
N LEU A 728 95.52 57.70 -89.93
CA LEU A 728 96.91 57.36 -90.21
C LEU A 728 97.19 57.20 -91.71
N THR A 729 96.30 56.53 -92.44
CA THR A 729 96.46 56.38 -93.90
C THR A 729 96.27 57.70 -94.64
N THR A 730 95.36 58.57 -94.19
CA THR A 730 95.12 59.88 -94.78
C THR A 730 96.32 60.80 -94.60
N ILE A 731 96.89 60.92 -93.39
CA ILE A 731 98.07 61.75 -93.18
C ILE A 731 99.28 61.25 -93.98
N ALA A 732 99.52 59.94 -94.00
CA ALA A 732 100.63 59.35 -94.76
C ALA A 732 100.49 59.60 -96.27
N ARG A 733 99.26 59.47 -96.79
CA ARG A 733 98.95 59.76 -98.20
C ARG A 733 99.19 61.23 -98.54
N THR A 734 98.64 62.15 -97.73
CA THR A 734 98.78 63.60 -97.97
C THR A 734 100.23 64.06 -97.84
N ILE A 735 101.01 63.51 -96.89
CA ILE A 735 102.46 63.76 -96.81
C ILE A 735 103.14 63.32 -98.11
N ASN A 736 102.91 62.07 -98.55
CA ASN A 736 103.53 61.55 -99.77
C ASN A 736 103.13 62.35 -101.03
N GLU A 737 101.89 62.81 -101.11
CA GLU A 737 101.41 63.70 -102.17
C GLU A 737 102.18 65.02 -102.18
N VAL A 738 102.39 65.66 -101.03
CA VAL A 738 103.16 66.91 -100.92
C VAL A 738 104.66 66.69 -101.17
N GLU A 739 105.25 65.59 -100.69
CA GLU A 739 106.65 65.20 -100.99
C GLU A 739 106.86 65.03 -102.51
N THR A 740 105.90 64.38 -103.18
CA THR A 740 105.92 64.21 -104.64
C THR A 740 105.79 65.56 -105.37
N GLN A 741 104.97 66.48 -104.85
CA GLN A 741 104.86 67.84 -105.39
C GLN A 741 106.18 68.62 -105.24
N ILE A 742 106.87 68.52 -104.11
CA ILE A 742 108.19 69.15 -103.87
C ILE A 742 109.23 68.60 -104.87
N LEU A 743 109.36 67.27 -104.96
CA LEU A 743 110.27 66.61 -105.90
C LEU A 743 110.01 67.04 -107.34
N THR A 744 108.74 67.16 -107.74
CA THR A 744 108.35 67.57 -109.09
C THR A 744 108.69 69.05 -109.36
N ARG A 745 108.51 69.93 -108.38
CA ARG A 745 108.92 71.35 -108.48
C ARG A 745 110.43 71.46 -108.68
N ASP A 746 111.19 70.76 -107.84
CA ASP A 746 112.66 70.87 -107.80
C ASP A 746 113.30 70.26 -109.05
N ALA A 747 112.81 69.10 -109.51
CA ALA A 747 113.30 68.46 -110.74
C ALA A 747 113.06 69.32 -112.00
N LYS A 748 112.02 70.16 -112.00
CA LYS A 748 111.67 71.05 -113.12
C LYS A 748 112.27 72.45 -112.99
N GLY A 749 112.98 72.76 -111.91
CA GLY A 749 113.63 74.06 -111.69
C GLY A 749 112.66 75.23 -111.56
N ILE A 750 111.41 75.00 -111.11
CA ILE A 750 110.38 76.04 -110.96
C ILE A 750 110.70 76.88 -109.72
N THR A 751 110.84 78.20 -109.86
CA THR A 751 111.13 79.08 -108.72
C THR A 751 109.91 79.23 -107.80
N GLN A 752 110.14 79.55 -106.52
CA GLN A 752 109.05 79.70 -105.55
C GLN A 752 108.05 80.80 -105.94
N GLU A 753 108.51 81.86 -106.61
CA GLU A 753 107.66 82.93 -107.15
C GLU A 753 106.75 82.42 -108.27
N GLN A 754 107.28 81.63 -109.21
CA GLN A 754 106.50 81.02 -110.29
C GLN A 754 105.48 80.00 -109.77
N MET A 755 105.87 79.19 -108.77
CA MET A 755 104.96 78.25 -108.14
C MET A 755 103.83 78.97 -107.37
N ASN A 756 104.15 80.07 -106.68
CA ASN A 756 103.15 80.90 -106.01
C ASN A 756 102.20 81.59 -107.01
N GLU A 757 102.69 82.00 -108.18
CA GLU A 757 101.87 82.56 -109.26
C GLU A 757 100.94 81.49 -109.85
N PHE A 758 101.45 80.29 -110.15
CA PHE A 758 100.63 79.15 -110.61
C PHE A 758 99.58 78.75 -109.58
N ARG A 759 99.91 78.77 -108.28
CA ARG A 759 98.98 78.50 -107.19
C ARG A 759 97.95 79.60 -107.01
N ALA A 760 98.34 80.86 -107.14
CA ALA A 760 97.41 81.99 -107.06
C ALA A 760 96.41 81.94 -108.21
N SER A 761 96.87 81.63 -109.43
CA SER A 761 95.99 81.38 -110.58
C SER A 761 95.11 80.16 -110.34
N PHE A 762 95.67 79.02 -109.90
CA PHE A 762 94.89 77.81 -109.58
C PHE A 762 93.78 78.11 -108.56
N ASN A 763 94.11 78.79 -107.46
CA ASN A 763 93.17 79.10 -106.38
C ASN A 763 92.14 80.17 -106.77
N HIS A 764 92.49 81.09 -107.68
CA HIS A 764 91.53 82.07 -108.19
C HIS A 764 90.41 81.39 -108.98
N PHE A 765 90.75 80.33 -109.70
CA PHE A 765 89.83 79.58 -110.54
C PHE A 765 89.25 78.32 -109.87
N ASP A 766 89.83 77.79 -108.79
CA ASP A 766 89.20 76.74 -107.95
C ASP A 766 88.09 77.33 -107.07
N ARG A 767 86.93 77.57 -107.67
CA ARG A 767 85.75 78.13 -106.99
C ARG A 767 85.18 77.23 -105.90
N ARG A 768 85.41 75.90 -105.99
CA ARG A 768 84.86 74.90 -105.05
C ARG A 768 85.80 74.59 -103.90
N LYS A 769 87.06 75.01 -103.97
CA LYS A 769 88.10 74.80 -102.95
C LYS A 769 88.25 73.33 -102.58
N ASN A 770 88.10 72.44 -103.55
CA ASN A 770 88.24 70.99 -103.36
C ASN A 770 89.53 70.46 -104.01
N GLY A 771 90.41 71.35 -104.49
CA GLY A 771 91.69 70.98 -105.12
C GLY A 771 91.55 70.50 -106.56
N LEU A 772 90.42 70.74 -107.22
CA LEU A 772 90.14 70.31 -108.59
C LEU A 772 89.55 71.46 -109.41
N MET A 773 90.13 71.75 -110.58
CA MET A 773 89.54 72.65 -111.56
C MET A 773 88.77 71.87 -112.63
N ASP A 774 87.59 72.35 -112.97
CA ASP A 774 86.88 71.85 -114.14
C ASP A 774 87.48 72.41 -115.45
N HIS A 775 86.99 71.92 -116.58
CA HIS A 775 87.55 72.27 -117.89
C HIS A 775 87.41 73.77 -118.22
N GLU A 776 86.37 74.45 -117.70
CA GLU A 776 86.21 75.89 -117.91
C GLU A 776 87.15 76.69 -117.01
N ASP A 777 87.26 76.32 -115.73
CA ASP A 777 88.13 76.96 -114.76
C ASP A 777 89.61 76.81 -115.13
N PHE A 778 90.02 75.62 -115.60
CA PHE A 778 91.40 75.39 -116.07
C PHE A 778 91.73 76.20 -117.33
N ARG A 779 90.78 76.32 -118.27
CA ARG A 779 90.94 77.16 -119.46
C ARG A 779 91.07 78.64 -119.07
N ALA A 780 90.23 79.11 -118.16
CA ALA A 780 90.28 80.49 -117.67
C ALA A 780 91.61 80.79 -116.94
N CYS A 781 92.14 79.82 -116.17
CA CYS A 781 93.45 79.88 -115.54
C CYS A 781 94.60 80.03 -116.57
N LEU A 782 94.59 79.24 -117.64
CA LEU A 782 95.61 79.32 -118.69
C LEU A 782 95.58 80.66 -119.45
N ILE A 783 94.38 81.18 -119.74
CA ILE A 783 94.19 82.50 -120.37
C ILE A 783 94.72 83.60 -119.45
N SER A 784 94.41 83.54 -118.14
CA SER A 784 94.90 84.49 -117.13
C SER A 784 96.43 84.52 -117.04
N MET A 785 97.11 83.42 -117.35
CA MET A 785 98.57 83.32 -117.35
C MET A 785 99.21 83.72 -118.70
N GLY A 786 98.42 84.28 -119.62
CA GLY A 786 98.90 84.82 -120.90
C GLY A 786 98.95 83.83 -122.06
N TYR A 787 98.42 82.61 -121.90
CA TYR A 787 98.36 81.60 -122.96
C TYR A 787 96.98 81.56 -123.61
N ASP A 788 96.80 82.26 -124.73
CA ASP A 788 95.56 82.23 -125.52
C ASP A 788 95.58 81.07 -126.53
N LEU A 789 95.17 79.89 -126.07
CA LEU A 789 95.13 78.68 -126.90
C LEU A 789 93.79 78.59 -127.65
N LEU A 790 93.87 78.65 -128.99
CA LEU A 790 92.76 78.43 -129.91
C LEU A 790 92.03 77.10 -129.63
N GLN A 791 90.70 77.16 -129.79
CA GLN A 791 89.62 76.28 -129.29
C GLN A 791 89.77 74.74 -129.47
N GLN A 792 90.80 74.24 -130.14
CA GLN A 792 91.00 72.82 -130.44
C GLN A 792 92.19 72.14 -129.74
N ARG A 793 92.98 72.84 -128.90
CA ARG A 793 94.16 72.26 -128.23
C ARG A 793 94.07 72.08 -126.71
N VAL A 794 93.02 72.58 -126.05
CA VAL A 794 92.89 72.50 -124.58
C VAL A 794 92.59 71.06 -124.09
N PRO A 795 91.70 70.26 -124.71
CA PRO A 795 91.43 68.89 -124.23
C PRO A 795 92.66 67.97 -124.35
N CYS A 796 93.49 68.15 -125.38
CA CYS A 796 94.67 67.32 -125.62
C CYS A 796 95.84 67.60 -124.66
N LEU A 797 95.90 68.79 -124.04
CA LEU A 797 96.92 69.12 -123.02
C LEU A 797 96.60 68.50 -121.65
N ILE A 798 95.33 68.24 -121.36
CA ILE A 798 94.88 67.60 -120.11
C ILE A 798 95.03 66.07 -120.20
N ALA A 799 94.92 65.48 -121.39
CA ALA A 799 94.95 64.03 -121.60
C ALA A 799 96.35 63.39 -121.47
N VAL A 800 97.45 64.17 -121.44
CA VAL A 800 98.82 63.62 -121.39
C VAL A 800 99.26 63.23 -119.97
N ASN A 801 98.50 63.55 -118.92
CA ASN A 801 98.85 63.22 -117.53
C ASN A 801 97.86 62.31 -116.80
N LEU A 802 96.95 61.63 -117.51
CA LEU A 802 96.01 60.66 -116.93
C LEU A 802 96.30 59.20 -117.29
N SER A 803 97.45 58.91 -117.91
CA SER A 803 97.88 57.53 -118.23
C SER A 803 98.86 56.91 -117.20
N HIS A 804 99.15 57.61 -116.10
CA HIS A 804 99.86 57.06 -114.94
C HIS A 804 99.25 57.57 -113.63
N ALA A 805 98.14 56.95 -113.23
CA ALA A 805 97.64 56.86 -111.86
C ALA A 805 96.88 55.54 -111.73
#